data_AF-A0A8S3SGW8-F1
#
_entry.id   AF-A0A8S3SGW8-F1
#
_cell.length_a   1.000
_cell.length_b   1.000
_cell.length_c   1.000
_cell.angle_alpha   90.00
_cell.angle_beta   90.00
_cell.angle_gamma   90.00
#
_symmetry.space_group_name_H-M   'P 1'
#
loop_
_entity.id
_entity.type
_entity.pdbx_description
1 polymer ?
#
loop_
_entity_poly.entity_id
_entity_poly.type
_entity_poly.pdbx_seq_one_letter_code
_entity_poly.pdbx_strand_id
1 'polypeptide(L)'
;MERQKVNTSHFSQKTRYSCDFCHYETDRLYNFQRHLENKKHLVSKQFDQFVEQHEHVNTQYTDSESDDDDRVNCSRTGESINSIDGSQDSSDMEIIDSLSNSEEETDTFQPEISRCNTDHNDWFPFNNKVHYLLSILVNSRTHKVSDEIAAYFLFVLKEVGVVDVPSLKQLKDFNTTGLNVENMIVKNEDKDGNLFWTVKPSALIGLAVANPNTACTLKRYPEKNPTKDAGHAGSRKWKEEIDFHWGKKKNGDCIYLGEYVKHGHQIGKVINFISMISEGQSCLTIVMQLVKINPQELDCYNDDRQNSTGICLITGNMVEYPIDECELMDLAIIENISFMKKINGDYINCTQQDRDLMLEVSPFKISNLPVVTVPINIFIDDTSANKSRRWDALHCIQTQLAGIPLKDKQRNRNVMVLGTSDKVAILDIAKPICDDILSLKSSGIRGFDAMTKENIMITSDVNCIIADYNCVSLVCNHLGPSANKFCPKCMADSSDPLSFEWEKRTPNKTQRTIEHIKIARNKVEIRKENGVKEHTNCFWEIINCHKDTPTGLLHFMYLGLVKHLVQLCLTKLSEQQKEKLELHLNSLNLTSFPYPVNGKFIKYVDSRQGKDFKTYVQVAFFNMEYVRLPMKYLQAISALAMMSKHIHTTEGTETVDKDIKNYIAIIKEKIPELSSKKKTHLCMHLIDDIKEHGCLLEYSEDAFEKNHGLIRSEIFIQNQLAKSRDTAAQFSRNAILEHIISGGYFLDNNNWIQASQQVQSFGRVNIVEKFMGKGNETKGKFTLSKLEKKDNLQKLSDLQILQAFVNCGLSISSYNEQCTVTQFFGNALTKSGERATLGGYVLYLEEEEEKIGRIKQLANIKSGKLCIEIAVIVTSRPVIYRCQNIEAVMFSAEEIIVPLKNLIQNVHLIHDCIGGFCPIKETKQIVKVEQEMIEKTIKHLQHNVNHDVYLINKFRLTHLKDKYIV
;
A
#
# COMPACT_ATOMS: atom_id res chain seq x y z
N MET A 1 -50.67 -33.46 -26.80
CA MET A 1 -51.55 -32.63 -27.64
C MET A 1 -50.76 -31.43 -28.12
N GLU A 2 -50.77 -31.19 -29.44
CA GLU A 2 -49.89 -30.21 -30.06
C GLU A 2 -50.34 -28.74 -29.90
N ARG A 3 -49.44 -27.81 -30.26
CA ARG A 3 -49.74 -26.40 -30.55
C ARG A 3 -49.08 -25.95 -31.86
N GLN A 4 -49.83 -26.08 -32.96
CA GLN A 4 -49.68 -25.36 -34.22
C GLN A 4 -51.09 -25.29 -34.83
N LYS A 5 -51.58 -24.22 -35.48
CA LYS A 5 -51.11 -22.84 -35.74
C LYS A 5 -52.32 -21.90 -35.38
N VAL A 6 -52.45 -20.60 -35.65
CA VAL A 6 -52.20 -19.76 -36.83
C VAL A 6 -52.13 -18.28 -36.41
N ASN A 7 -51.39 -17.46 -37.16
CA ASN A 7 -51.31 -16.01 -36.98
C ASN A 7 -52.65 -15.30 -37.27
N THR A 8 -52.93 -14.23 -36.54
CA THR A 8 -53.59 -13.05 -37.13
C THR A 8 -52.69 -11.84 -36.95
N SER A 9 -52.24 -11.27 -38.07
CA SER A 9 -51.21 -10.24 -38.12
C SER A 9 -51.83 -8.85 -38.30
N HIS A 10 -51.84 -8.05 -37.24
CA HIS A 10 -52.00 -6.59 -37.35
C HIS A 10 -50.69 -5.90 -36.99
N PHE A 11 -49.76 -5.88 -37.96
CA PHE A 11 -48.68 -4.89 -37.96
C PHE A 11 -49.30 -3.51 -38.19
N SER A 12 -49.51 -2.76 -37.12
CA SER A 12 -49.46 -1.30 -37.22
C SER A 12 -48.00 -0.90 -37.38
N GLN A 13 -47.69 -0.11 -38.40
CA GLN A 13 -46.39 0.55 -38.49
C GLN A 13 -46.30 1.54 -37.34
N LYS A 14 -45.54 1.20 -36.29
CA LYS A 14 -45.25 2.12 -35.20
C LYS A 14 -44.40 3.26 -35.72
N THR A 15 -45.00 4.44 -35.85
CA THR A 15 -44.27 5.69 -36.09
C THR A 15 -43.22 5.86 -35.00
N ARG A 16 -41.94 5.79 -35.37
CA ARG A 16 -40.84 6.23 -34.49
C ARG A 16 -40.80 7.74 -34.50
N TYR A 17 -40.50 8.32 -33.36
CA TYR A 17 -40.21 9.73 -33.19
C TYR A 17 -38.74 9.84 -32.79
N SER A 18 -37.91 10.39 -33.68
CA SER A 18 -36.50 10.69 -33.46
C SER A 18 -36.33 12.17 -33.11
N CYS A 19 -35.40 12.48 -32.20
CA CYS A 19 -34.95 13.84 -31.99
C CYS A 19 -33.63 14.05 -32.72
N ASP A 20 -33.64 14.80 -33.80
CA ASP A 20 -32.47 14.90 -34.70
C ASP A 20 -31.28 15.60 -34.04
N PHE A 21 -31.55 16.45 -33.03
CA PHE A 21 -30.55 17.16 -32.23
C PHE A 21 -29.71 16.27 -31.30
N CYS A 22 -30.27 15.17 -30.76
CA CYS A 22 -29.54 14.32 -29.79
C CYS A 22 -29.90 12.83 -29.90
N HIS A 23 -30.37 12.41 -31.07
CA HIS A 23 -30.69 11.05 -31.51
C HIS A 23 -31.54 10.22 -30.52
N TYR A 24 -32.41 10.88 -29.75
CA TYR A 24 -33.37 10.19 -28.88
C TYR A 24 -34.52 9.61 -29.71
N GLU A 25 -34.65 8.29 -29.74
CA GLU A 25 -35.78 7.60 -30.38
C GLU A 25 -36.82 7.08 -29.37
N THR A 26 -38.09 7.12 -29.76
CA THR A 26 -39.17 6.42 -29.04
C THR A 26 -40.34 6.04 -29.94
N ASP A 27 -41.08 4.99 -29.57
CA ASP A 27 -42.30 4.54 -30.28
C ASP A 27 -43.60 5.18 -29.73
N ARG A 28 -43.47 6.26 -28.94
CA ARG A 28 -44.60 6.95 -28.29
C ARG A 28 -44.45 8.47 -28.35
N LEU A 29 -45.37 9.14 -29.04
CA LEU A 29 -45.42 10.60 -29.16
C LEU A 29 -45.31 11.33 -27.80
N TYR A 30 -46.00 10.86 -26.76
CA TYR A 30 -45.93 11.45 -25.41
C TYR A 30 -44.51 11.42 -24.80
N ASN A 31 -43.75 10.33 -25.01
CA ASN A 31 -42.37 10.26 -24.54
C ASN A 31 -41.47 11.26 -25.31
N PHE A 32 -41.77 11.46 -26.59
CA PHE A 32 -41.05 12.39 -27.47
C PHE A 32 -41.33 13.85 -27.10
N GLN A 33 -42.60 14.22 -26.91
CA GLN A 33 -42.99 15.55 -26.43
C GLN A 33 -42.34 15.86 -25.07
N ARG A 34 -42.43 14.93 -24.10
CA ARG A 34 -41.77 15.06 -22.79
C ARG A 34 -40.23 14.99 -22.85
N HIS A 35 -39.65 14.56 -23.99
CA HIS A 35 -38.21 14.66 -24.24
C HIS A 35 -37.84 16.05 -24.77
N LEU A 36 -38.60 16.60 -25.73
CA LEU A 36 -38.42 17.97 -26.22
C LEU A 36 -38.62 19.01 -25.10
N GLU A 37 -39.57 18.77 -24.19
CA GLU A 37 -39.81 19.60 -22.99
C GLU A 37 -38.80 19.35 -21.85
N ASN A 38 -37.90 18.37 -21.98
CA ASN A 38 -36.96 18.05 -20.90
C ASN A 38 -35.95 19.19 -20.72
N LYS A 39 -35.89 19.75 -19.50
CA LYS A 39 -34.95 20.83 -19.16
C LYS A 39 -33.49 20.54 -19.53
N LYS A 40 -33.04 19.27 -19.52
CA LYS A 40 -31.70 18.92 -20.03
C LYS A 40 -31.59 19.08 -21.54
N HIS A 41 -32.56 18.58 -22.31
CA HIS A 41 -32.58 18.69 -23.77
C HIS A 41 -32.69 20.15 -24.21
N LEU A 42 -33.57 20.93 -23.59
CA LEU A 42 -33.72 22.37 -23.85
C LEU A 42 -32.44 23.15 -23.56
N VAL A 43 -31.75 22.88 -22.46
CA VAL A 43 -30.46 23.54 -22.13
C VAL A 43 -29.37 23.17 -23.13
N SER A 44 -29.23 21.89 -23.51
CA SER A 44 -28.27 21.50 -24.56
C SER A 44 -28.59 22.15 -25.90
N LYS A 45 -29.86 22.20 -26.31
CA LYS A 45 -30.26 22.84 -27.56
C LYS A 45 -30.04 24.35 -27.55
N GLN A 46 -30.31 25.02 -26.42
CA GLN A 46 -29.99 26.44 -26.24
C GLN A 46 -28.48 26.71 -26.23
N PHE A 47 -27.66 25.75 -25.79
CA PHE A 47 -26.20 25.85 -25.80
C PHE A 47 -25.63 25.73 -27.21
N ASP A 48 -26.03 24.72 -27.99
CA ASP A 48 -25.58 24.58 -29.38
C ASP A 48 -26.04 25.76 -30.25
N GLN A 49 -27.31 26.20 -30.10
CA GLN A 49 -27.80 27.40 -30.80
C GLN A 49 -27.08 28.69 -30.37
N PHE A 50 -26.49 28.72 -29.18
CA PHE A 50 -25.61 29.81 -28.75
C PHE A 50 -24.21 29.69 -29.37
N VAL A 51 -23.65 28.48 -29.50
CA VAL A 51 -22.37 28.23 -30.18
C VAL A 51 -22.46 28.61 -31.66
N GLU A 52 -23.46 28.11 -32.40
CA GLU A 52 -23.70 28.43 -33.82
C GLU A 52 -23.79 29.95 -34.06
N GLN A 53 -24.46 30.68 -33.16
CA GLN A 53 -24.60 32.14 -33.26
C GLN A 53 -23.31 32.93 -33.02
N HIS A 54 -22.30 32.34 -32.37
CA HIS A 54 -21.04 33.01 -32.03
C HIS A 54 -19.85 32.56 -32.89
N GLU A 55 -19.90 31.40 -33.56
CA GLU A 55 -18.91 31.04 -34.59
C GLU A 55 -19.03 31.96 -35.83
N HIS A 56 -20.24 32.39 -36.19
CA HIS A 56 -20.49 33.26 -37.35
C HIS A 56 -20.01 34.73 -37.23
N VAL A 57 -19.37 35.12 -36.12
CA VAL A 57 -18.86 36.50 -35.95
C VAL A 57 -17.47 36.70 -36.56
N ASN A 58 -16.75 35.62 -36.92
CA ASN A 58 -15.31 35.67 -37.21
C ASN A 58 -14.90 35.25 -38.64
N THR A 59 -15.78 35.42 -39.64
CA THR A 59 -15.45 35.24 -41.06
C THR A 59 -16.07 36.33 -41.96
N GLN A 60 -15.24 37.33 -42.31
CA GLN A 60 -15.42 38.11 -43.54
C GLN A 60 -14.18 37.93 -44.41
N TYR A 61 -14.32 37.27 -45.57
CA TYR A 61 -13.76 37.76 -46.84
C TYR A 61 -14.37 37.00 -48.03
N THR A 62 -15.28 37.68 -48.72
CA THR A 62 -15.63 37.60 -50.17
C THR A 62 -15.88 36.24 -50.84
N ASP A 63 -17.09 36.10 -51.36
CA ASP A 63 -17.59 35.00 -52.20
C ASP A 63 -17.01 34.96 -53.63
N SER A 64 -17.10 33.79 -54.27
CA SER A 64 -17.30 33.68 -55.73
C SER A 64 -17.95 32.34 -56.13
N GLU A 65 -19.28 32.29 -56.00
CA GLU A 65 -20.31 31.60 -56.82
C GLU A 65 -20.06 30.22 -57.51
N SER A 66 -21.16 29.45 -57.57
CA SER A 66 -21.51 28.36 -58.51
C SER A 66 -20.81 26.98 -58.38
N ASP A 67 -21.48 25.84 -58.59
CA ASP A 67 -22.93 25.54 -58.54
C ASP A 67 -23.16 24.01 -58.42
N ASP A 68 -24.43 23.63 -58.27
CA ASP A 68 -25.05 22.31 -58.49
C ASP A 68 -24.86 21.12 -57.51
N ASP A 69 -25.98 20.39 -57.42
CA ASP A 69 -26.27 19.07 -56.84
C ASP A 69 -25.21 17.96 -57.12
N ASP A 70 -25.16 16.81 -56.44
CA ASP A 70 -26.30 16.01 -55.95
C ASP A 70 -25.92 15.04 -54.80
N ARG A 71 -26.88 14.15 -54.50
CA ARG A 71 -27.07 13.28 -53.34
C ARG A 71 -26.23 11.98 -53.27
N VAL A 72 -25.99 11.60 -52.01
CA VAL A 72 -26.20 10.26 -51.42
C VAL A 72 -25.18 9.12 -51.68
N ASN A 73 -24.89 8.43 -50.56
CA ASN A 73 -24.27 7.09 -50.42
C ASN A 73 -22.84 6.88 -50.94
N CYS A 74 -22.00 6.34 -50.05
CA CYS A 74 -21.00 5.35 -50.45
C CYS A 74 -21.02 4.14 -49.50
N SER A 75 -21.40 2.98 -50.03
CA SER A 75 -21.32 1.69 -49.36
C SER A 75 -20.11 0.90 -49.90
N ARG A 76 -19.32 0.31 -49.00
CA ARG A 76 -18.33 -0.77 -49.21
C ARG A 76 -18.05 -1.21 -50.66
N THR A 77 -16.88 -0.86 -51.17
CA THR A 77 -15.84 -1.65 -51.89
C THR A 77 -14.92 -0.62 -52.58
N GLY A 78 -13.65 -0.85 -52.87
CA GLY A 78 -12.82 -2.05 -52.77
C GLY A 78 -11.77 -2.01 -53.88
N GLU A 79 -10.61 -2.64 -53.66
CA GLU A 79 -9.56 -2.89 -54.68
C GLU A 79 -8.76 -1.68 -55.26
N SER A 80 -7.52 -1.57 -54.79
CA SER A 80 -6.30 -1.86 -55.59
C SER A 80 -5.68 -0.83 -56.57
N ILE A 81 -4.34 -0.96 -56.64
CA ILE A 81 -3.43 -0.74 -57.80
C ILE A 81 -2.95 0.69 -58.11
N ASN A 82 -1.64 0.89 -57.82
CA ASN A 82 -0.62 1.64 -58.59
C ASN A 82 -0.71 3.18 -58.74
N SER A 83 0.38 3.94 -58.97
CA SER A 83 1.83 3.73 -58.78
C SER A 83 2.61 4.99 -59.22
N ILE A 84 3.84 5.22 -58.69
CA ILE A 84 4.95 5.97 -59.37
C ILE A 84 4.69 7.50 -59.55
N ASP A 85 5.64 8.43 -59.48
CA ASP A 85 7.07 8.46 -59.07
C ASP A 85 7.26 9.61 -58.02
N GLY A 86 8.43 9.98 -57.48
CA GLY A 86 9.53 10.73 -58.14
C GLY A 86 9.18 12.22 -58.38
N SER A 87 10.07 13.22 -58.15
CA SER A 87 11.43 13.18 -57.61
C SER A 87 11.96 14.58 -57.23
N GLN A 88 12.74 14.66 -56.15
CA GLN A 88 14.00 15.44 -56.00
C GLN A 88 14.08 16.99 -56.01
N ASP A 89 15.11 17.45 -55.26
CA ASP A 89 15.99 18.63 -55.46
C ASP A 89 15.44 20.07 -55.32
N SER A 90 16.23 21.10 -54.95
CA SER A 90 17.49 21.20 -54.16
C SER A 90 17.83 22.70 -53.85
N SER A 91 19.05 22.98 -53.37
CA SER A 91 19.76 24.28 -53.30
C SER A 91 19.35 25.35 -52.26
N ASP A 92 20.00 25.29 -51.10
CA ASP A 92 21.05 26.22 -50.63
C ASP A 92 21.02 27.73 -51.00
N MET A 93 21.17 28.59 -49.99
CA MET A 93 22.08 29.75 -50.03
C MET A 93 22.54 30.18 -48.63
N GLU A 94 23.79 30.66 -48.49
CA GLU A 94 24.45 31.03 -47.22
C GLU A 94 24.57 32.56 -47.00
N ILE A 95 25.24 32.92 -45.88
CA ILE A 95 26.15 34.08 -45.64
C ILE A 95 25.70 35.19 -44.63
N ILE A 96 26.23 35.04 -43.40
CA ILE A 96 27.01 35.99 -42.57
C ILE A 96 26.62 37.49 -42.51
N ASP A 97 26.31 38.00 -41.29
CA ASP A 97 27.13 39.00 -40.54
C ASP A 97 26.50 39.32 -39.15
N SER A 98 27.13 40.12 -38.27
CA SER A 98 28.13 39.71 -37.27
C SER A 98 28.16 40.71 -36.08
N LEU A 99 29.20 40.64 -35.21
CA LEU A 99 29.54 41.56 -34.09
C LEU A 99 28.65 41.50 -32.81
N SER A 100 29.15 41.76 -31.59
CA SER A 100 30.46 41.49 -30.93
C SER A 100 30.42 41.95 -29.45
N ASN A 101 31.28 41.37 -28.60
CA ASN A 101 31.74 41.86 -27.28
C ASN A 101 30.76 41.78 -26.07
N SER A 102 31.20 41.64 -24.81
CA SER A 102 32.33 40.87 -24.17
C SER A 102 32.38 41.22 -22.67
N GLU A 103 32.58 40.26 -21.76
CA GLU A 103 33.36 40.43 -20.50
C GLU A 103 33.48 39.11 -19.68
N GLU A 104 34.53 39.02 -18.86
CA GLU A 104 35.02 37.86 -18.07
C GLU A 104 35.28 38.30 -16.61
N GLU A 105 35.47 37.48 -15.56
CA GLU A 105 35.74 36.03 -15.39
C GLU A 105 34.78 35.50 -14.24
N THR A 106 34.93 34.44 -13.43
CA THR A 106 36.00 33.47 -13.10
C THR A 106 35.48 32.03 -12.99
N ASP A 107 36.31 31.03 -13.29
CA ASP A 107 35.95 29.60 -13.22
C ASP A 107 35.88 29.00 -11.79
N THR A 108 35.03 28.00 -11.58
CA THR A 108 35.16 27.03 -10.45
C THR A 108 34.68 25.64 -10.85
N PHE A 109 35.61 24.70 -11.00
CA PHE A 109 35.39 23.35 -11.50
C PHE A 109 34.27 22.58 -10.78
N GLN A 110 33.31 22.07 -11.55
CA GLN A 110 32.47 20.93 -11.20
C GLN A 110 32.56 19.89 -12.34
N PRO A 111 32.55 18.58 -12.05
CA PRO A 111 32.66 17.56 -13.09
C PRO A 111 31.45 17.60 -14.02
N GLU A 112 31.70 17.57 -15.33
CA GLU A 112 30.67 17.76 -16.34
C GLU A 112 29.67 16.61 -16.36
N ILE A 113 28.48 16.86 -15.80
CA ILE A 113 27.27 16.16 -16.25
C ILE A 113 26.97 16.72 -17.64
N SER A 114 26.96 15.86 -18.65
CA SER A 114 26.68 16.25 -20.03
C SER A 114 25.34 17.00 -20.13
N ARG A 115 25.41 18.29 -20.46
CA ARG A 115 24.22 19.09 -20.80
C ARG A 115 23.70 18.60 -22.15
N CYS A 116 22.72 17.71 -22.12
CA CYS A 116 21.97 17.36 -23.31
C CYS A 116 21.16 18.59 -23.75
N ASN A 117 21.63 19.28 -24.78
CA ASN A 117 20.84 20.31 -25.46
C ASN A 117 19.54 19.68 -25.97
N THR A 118 18.41 20.20 -25.54
CA THR A 118 17.09 19.86 -26.08
C THR A 118 16.27 21.13 -26.22
N ASP A 119 15.70 21.37 -27.40
CA ASP A 119 14.78 22.47 -27.68
C ASP A 119 13.41 22.18 -27.04
N HIS A 120 13.39 22.18 -25.71
CA HIS A 120 12.24 21.82 -24.89
C HIS A 120 11.85 23.01 -24.01
N ASN A 121 10.57 23.37 -24.06
CA ASN A 121 10.05 24.51 -23.31
C ASN A 121 10.13 24.25 -21.78
N ASP A 122 10.11 25.33 -20.99
CA ASP A 122 10.16 25.33 -19.52
C ASP A 122 9.17 24.36 -18.83
N TRP A 123 8.08 23.99 -19.50
CA TRP A 123 7.01 23.12 -19.02
C TRP A 123 7.02 21.72 -19.62
N PHE A 124 8.02 21.34 -20.43
CA PHE A 124 8.10 20.02 -21.07
C PHE A 124 7.88 18.87 -20.08
N PRO A 125 7.07 17.83 -20.40
CA PRO A 125 6.44 17.54 -21.70
C PRO A 125 5.12 18.29 -21.97
N PHE A 126 4.73 19.25 -21.15
CA PHE A 126 3.53 20.06 -21.35
C PHE A 126 3.83 21.27 -22.25
N ASN A 127 2.85 21.69 -23.05
CA ASN A 127 2.99 22.87 -23.93
C ASN A 127 3.26 24.16 -23.14
N ASN A 128 2.63 24.29 -21.97
CA ASN A 128 2.70 25.47 -21.11
C ASN A 128 2.20 25.14 -19.67
N LYS A 129 2.27 26.14 -18.79
CA LYS A 129 1.80 26.09 -17.40
C LYS A 129 0.31 25.78 -17.24
N VAL A 130 -0.54 26.27 -18.14
CA VAL A 130 -2.00 26.09 -18.09
C VAL A 130 -2.33 24.62 -18.37
N HIS A 131 -1.71 24.03 -19.40
CA HIS A 131 -1.77 22.61 -19.70
C HIS A 131 -1.32 21.78 -18.50
N TYR A 132 -0.16 22.08 -17.92
CA TYR A 132 0.34 21.40 -16.72
C TYR A 132 -0.65 21.39 -15.54
N LEU A 133 -1.17 22.55 -15.16
CA LEU A 133 -2.08 22.69 -14.01
C LEU A 133 -3.45 22.02 -14.27
N LEU A 134 -3.96 22.06 -15.50
CA LEU A 134 -5.20 21.39 -15.87
C LEU A 134 -5.03 19.87 -15.97
N SER A 135 -3.86 19.38 -16.38
CA SER A 135 -3.57 17.94 -16.32
C SER A 135 -3.58 17.42 -14.89
N ILE A 136 -3.07 18.19 -13.92
CA ILE A 136 -3.17 17.89 -12.49
C ILE A 136 -4.64 17.89 -12.01
N LEU A 137 -5.45 18.85 -12.48
CA LEU A 137 -6.87 18.94 -12.13
C LEU A 137 -7.66 17.71 -12.59
N VAL A 138 -7.54 17.35 -13.88
CA VAL A 138 -8.30 16.24 -14.48
C VAL A 138 -7.78 14.88 -14.05
N ASN A 139 -6.46 14.70 -13.99
CA ASN A 139 -5.83 13.42 -13.66
C ASN A 139 -5.44 13.30 -12.17
N SER A 140 -6.16 14.00 -11.28
CA SER A 140 -5.99 13.82 -9.84
C SER A 140 -6.51 12.45 -9.40
N ARG A 141 -5.74 11.80 -8.53
CA ARG A 141 -6.13 10.52 -7.92
C ARG A 141 -7.17 10.70 -6.80
N THR A 142 -7.25 11.87 -6.18
CA THR A 142 -8.08 12.12 -4.97
C THR A 142 -9.24 13.10 -5.21
N HIS A 143 -9.11 14.02 -6.16
CA HIS A 143 -10.13 15.02 -6.47
C HIS A 143 -10.68 14.78 -7.88
N LYS A 144 -11.75 13.98 -7.97
CA LYS A 144 -12.30 13.55 -9.26
C LYS A 144 -13.17 14.62 -9.91
N VAL A 145 -12.90 14.88 -11.19
CA VAL A 145 -13.54 15.89 -12.05
C VAL A 145 -14.11 15.16 -13.26
N SER A 146 -15.40 15.35 -13.57
CA SER A 146 -16.03 14.74 -14.74
C SER A 146 -15.72 15.54 -16.02
N ASP A 147 -15.93 14.91 -17.19
CA ASP A 147 -15.71 15.54 -18.49
C ASP A 147 -16.48 16.86 -18.66
N GLU A 148 -17.71 16.95 -18.15
CA GLU A 148 -18.54 18.14 -18.26
C GLU A 148 -18.01 19.28 -17.38
N ILE A 149 -17.52 18.98 -16.18
CA ILE A 149 -16.91 19.97 -15.28
C ILE A 149 -15.59 20.45 -15.86
N ALA A 150 -14.78 19.54 -16.42
CA ALA A 150 -13.54 19.89 -17.11
C ALA A 150 -13.81 20.77 -18.34
N ALA A 151 -14.77 20.39 -19.21
CA ALA A 151 -15.18 21.19 -20.36
C ALA A 151 -15.67 22.60 -19.97
N TYR A 152 -16.48 22.71 -18.92
CA TYR A 152 -16.94 24.02 -18.42
C TYR A 152 -15.79 24.87 -17.87
N PHE A 153 -14.80 24.27 -17.18
CA PHE A 153 -13.60 24.99 -16.75
C PHE A 153 -12.76 25.48 -17.95
N LEU A 154 -12.63 24.68 -19.02
CA LEU A 154 -11.94 25.09 -20.24
C LEU A 154 -12.67 26.23 -20.96
N PHE A 155 -14.00 26.19 -21.01
CA PHE A 155 -14.83 27.29 -21.51
C PHE A 155 -14.58 28.57 -20.71
N VAL A 156 -14.73 28.54 -19.38
CA VAL A 156 -14.50 29.71 -18.52
C VAL A 156 -13.10 30.31 -18.70
N LEU A 157 -12.06 29.47 -18.88
CA LEU A 157 -10.70 29.97 -19.12
C LEU A 157 -10.55 30.70 -20.47
N LYS A 158 -11.26 30.27 -21.51
CA LYS A 158 -11.30 30.97 -22.81
C LYS A 158 -12.05 32.29 -22.71
N GLU A 159 -13.22 32.30 -22.06
CA GLU A 159 -14.05 33.52 -21.90
C GLU A 159 -13.34 34.63 -21.11
N VAL A 160 -12.47 34.28 -20.15
CA VAL A 160 -11.65 35.27 -19.42
C VAL A 160 -10.31 35.58 -20.10
N GLY A 161 -10.11 35.16 -21.35
CA GLY A 161 -8.97 35.55 -22.19
C GLY A 161 -7.65 34.83 -21.88
N VAL A 162 -7.67 33.61 -21.33
CA VAL A 162 -6.44 32.82 -21.14
C VAL A 162 -5.99 32.26 -22.49
N VAL A 163 -4.74 32.58 -22.87
CA VAL A 163 -4.09 32.10 -24.10
C VAL A 163 -3.62 30.65 -23.93
N ASP A 164 -3.56 29.89 -25.03
CA ASP A 164 -3.10 28.50 -25.11
C ASP A 164 -3.76 27.51 -24.12
N VAL A 165 -5.06 27.70 -23.88
CA VAL A 165 -5.90 26.76 -23.12
C VAL A 165 -6.04 25.44 -23.90
N PRO A 166 -5.63 24.29 -23.32
CA PRO A 166 -5.70 23.00 -24.02
C PRO A 166 -7.15 22.55 -24.24
N SER A 167 -7.36 21.74 -25.27
CA SER A 167 -8.61 21.00 -25.45
C SER A 167 -8.78 19.90 -24.39
N LEU A 168 -10.04 19.51 -24.12
CA LEU A 168 -10.33 18.36 -23.25
C LEU A 168 -9.68 17.07 -23.81
N LYS A 169 -9.56 16.96 -25.13
CA LYS A 169 -8.85 15.86 -25.79
C LYS A 169 -7.37 15.82 -25.39
N GLN A 170 -6.64 16.93 -25.44
CA GLN A 170 -5.23 16.97 -25.02
C GLN A 170 -5.06 16.55 -23.55
N LEU A 171 -5.96 16.99 -22.65
CA LEU A 171 -5.93 16.60 -21.23
C LEU A 171 -6.23 15.12 -20.97
N LYS A 172 -6.91 14.44 -21.89
CA LYS A 172 -7.34 13.02 -21.79
C LYS A 172 -6.51 12.06 -22.63
N ASP A 173 -5.93 12.49 -23.74
CA ASP A 173 -5.06 11.63 -24.54
C ASP A 173 -3.73 11.42 -23.80
N PHE A 174 -3.19 12.48 -23.16
CA PHE A 174 -2.07 12.44 -22.22
C PHE A 174 -0.88 11.57 -22.66
N ASN A 175 -0.55 11.65 -23.94
CA ASN A 175 0.55 10.91 -24.54
C ASN A 175 1.75 11.86 -24.73
N THR A 176 2.88 11.53 -24.12
CA THR A 176 4.20 12.08 -24.48
C THR A 176 5.01 10.97 -25.15
N THR A 177 6.10 11.32 -25.83
CA THR A 177 7.07 10.34 -26.31
C THR A 177 7.49 9.39 -25.18
N GLY A 178 7.54 8.09 -25.49
CA GLY A 178 7.81 7.02 -24.53
C GLY A 178 6.68 6.65 -23.56
N LEU A 179 5.68 7.51 -23.32
CA LEU A 179 4.61 7.28 -22.35
C LEU A 179 3.22 7.42 -22.98
N ASN A 180 2.59 6.27 -23.25
CA ASN A 180 1.25 6.19 -23.85
C ASN A 180 0.34 5.27 -23.03
N VAL A 181 -0.89 5.73 -22.76
CA VAL A 181 -1.88 5.01 -21.94
C VAL A 181 -2.31 3.68 -22.57
N GLU A 182 -2.53 3.64 -23.88
CA GLU A 182 -2.95 2.43 -24.61
C GLU A 182 -1.85 1.35 -24.61
N ASN A 183 -0.58 1.74 -24.47
CA ASN A 183 0.52 0.78 -24.29
C ASN A 183 0.51 0.13 -22.89
N MET A 184 -0.06 0.80 -21.88
CA MET A 184 -0.14 0.29 -20.50
C MET A 184 -1.33 -0.64 -20.26
N ILE A 185 -2.38 -0.56 -21.08
CA ILE A 185 -3.60 -1.35 -20.90
C ILE A 185 -3.71 -2.50 -21.93
N VAL A 186 -4.58 -3.47 -21.64
CA VAL A 186 -4.88 -4.60 -22.52
C VAL A 186 -6.40 -4.72 -22.63
N LYS A 187 -6.91 -4.88 -23.85
CA LYS A 187 -8.30 -5.29 -24.11
C LYS A 187 -8.39 -6.81 -24.05
N ASN A 188 -9.33 -7.32 -23.27
CA ASN A 188 -9.59 -8.75 -23.08
C ASN A 188 -11.09 -9.05 -23.28
N GLU A 189 -11.42 -10.33 -23.35
CA GLU A 189 -12.78 -10.87 -23.45
C GLU A 189 -12.89 -12.08 -22.53
N ASP A 190 -14.00 -12.20 -21.78
CA ASP A 190 -14.25 -13.40 -20.98
C ASP A 190 -14.96 -14.50 -21.78
N LYS A 191 -15.07 -15.71 -21.20
CA LYS A 191 -15.73 -16.87 -21.81
C LYS A 191 -17.18 -16.65 -22.25
N ASP A 192 -17.84 -15.62 -21.72
CA ASP A 192 -19.24 -15.28 -21.96
C ASP A 192 -19.37 -14.08 -22.95
N GLY A 193 -18.24 -13.61 -23.52
CA GLY A 193 -18.18 -12.54 -24.51
C GLY A 193 -18.11 -11.12 -23.91
N ASN A 194 -17.90 -10.97 -22.61
CA ASN A 194 -17.82 -9.65 -21.99
C ASN A 194 -16.43 -9.03 -22.21
N LEU A 195 -16.39 -7.88 -22.89
CA LEU A 195 -15.17 -7.10 -23.06
C LEU A 195 -14.76 -6.40 -21.74
N PHE A 196 -13.48 -6.50 -21.38
CA PHE A 196 -12.91 -5.80 -20.24
C PHE A 196 -11.46 -5.39 -20.48
N TRP A 197 -10.96 -4.49 -19.63
CA TRP A 197 -9.58 -3.99 -19.71
C TRP A 197 -8.82 -4.21 -18.40
N THR A 198 -7.52 -4.47 -18.53
CA THR A 198 -6.55 -4.56 -17.44
C THR A 198 -5.37 -3.63 -17.69
N VAL A 199 -4.65 -3.25 -16.63
CA VAL A 199 -3.36 -2.55 -16.70
C VAL A 199 -2.25 -3.58 -16.52
N LYS A 200 -1.20 -3.50 -17.34
CA LYS A 200 -0.05 -4.41 -17.30
C LYS A 200 0.82 -4.17 -16.05
N PRO A 201 1.08 -5.19 -15.21
CA PRO A 201 2.12 -5.15 -14.19
C PRO A 201 3.48 -4.67 -14.74
N SER A 202 3.91 -5.19 -15.90
CA SER A 202 5.17 -4.86 -16.58
C SER A 202 5.36 -3.36 -16.78
N ALA A 203 4.36 -2.67 -17.34
CA ALA A 203 4.41 -1.22 -17.56
C ALA A 203 4.49 -0.42 -16.24
N LEU A 204 3.76 -0.86 -15.20
CA LEU A 204 3.76 -0.21 -13.89
C LEU A 204 5.09 -0.39 -13.14
N ILE A 205 5.71 -1.56 -13.24
CA ILE A 205 7.04 -1.85 -12.68
C ILE A 205 8.10 -1.03 -13.44
N GLY A 206 7.99 -0.96 -14.78
CA GLY A 206 8.86 -0.13 -15.62
C GLY A 206 8.89 1.34 -15.19
N LEU A 207 7.72 1.96 -15.00
CA LEU A 207 7.64 3.32 -14.44
C LEU A 207 8.31 3.41 -13.06
N ALA A 208 8.07 2.45 -12.18
CA ALA A 208 8.59 2.50 -10.80
C ALA A 208 10.12 2.38 -10.70
N VAL A 209 10.77 1.58 -11.55
CA VAL A 209 12.24 1.48 -11.60
C VAL A 209 12.87 2.68 -12.31
N ALA A 210 12.18 3.24 -13.30
CA ALA A 210 12.56 4.50 -13.92
C ALA A 210 12.23 5.75 -13.05
N ASN A 211 11.77 5.60 -11.81
CA ASN A 211 11.39 6.71 -10.94
C ASN A 211 12.35 6.91 -9.74
N PRO A 212 13.04 8.06 -9.61
CA PRO A 212 13.97 8.31 -8.50
C PRO A 212 13.35 8.17 -7.10
N ASN A 213 12.08 8.57 -6.93
CA ASN A 213 11.37 8.51 -5.65
C ASN A 213 10.87 7.10 -5.27
N THR A 214 11.16 6.09 -6.10
CA THR A 214 10.85 4.68 -5.83
C THR A 214 12.11 3.83 -5.94
N ALA A 215 12.86 3.93 -7.05
CA ALA A 215 14.09 3.18 -7.32
C ALA A 215 15.14 3.32 -6.20
N CYS A 216 15.36 4.53 -5.69
CA CYS A 216 16.31 4.81 -4.59
C CYS A 216 15.82 4.37 -3.20
N THR A 217 14.61 3.82 -3.10
CA THR A 217 14.02 3.31 -1.85
C THR A 217 13.70 1.80 -1.89
N LEU A 218 13.75 1.20 -3.08
CA LEU A 218 13.36 -0.17 -3.33
C LEU A 218 14.40 -1.16 -2.78
N LYS A 219 13.96 -2.15 -2.00
CA LYS A 219 14.77 -3.32 -1.65
C LYS A 219 14.89 -4.22 -2.87
N ARG A 220 16.11 -4.39 -3.38
CA ARG A 220 16.45 -5.09 -4.63
C ARG A 220 16.98 -6.52 -4.44
N TYR A 221 17.32 -6.88 -3.22
CA TYR A 221 17.86 -8.18 -2.82
C TYR A 221 17.31 -8.54 -1.43
N PRO A 222 17.25 -9.83 -1.05
CA PRO A 222 17.03 -10.25 0.33
C PRO A 222 18.10 -9.68 1.29
N GLU A 223 17.73 -9.46 2.56
CA GLU A 223 18.65 -9.04 3.63
C GLU A 223 19.00 -10.21 4.54
N LYS A 224 20.29 -10.53 4.73
CA LYS A 224 20.73 -11.66 5.58
C LYS A 224 20.24 -11.49 7.02
N ASN A 225 20.64 -10.39 7.63
CA ASN A 225 20.28 -9.95 8.98
C ASN A 225 19.27 -8.79 8.83
N PRO A 226 17.98 -9.08 8.63
CA PRO A 226 17.00 -8.04 8.33
C PRO A 226 16.89 -7.03 9.46
N THR A 227 17.01 -5.75 9.10
CA THR A 227 16.62 -4.65 9.98
C THR A 227 15.11 -4.69 10.26
N LYS A 228 14.62 -4.01 11.30
CA LYS A 228 13.16 -3.86 11.53
C LYS A 228 12.41 -3.20 10.37
N ASP A 229 13.12 -2.51 9.48
CA ASP A 229 12.60 -1.87 8.27
C ASP A 229 12.85 -2.70 6.98
N ALA A 230 13.44 -3.90 7.06
CA ALA A 230 13.79 -4.73 5.91
C ALA A 230 12.58 -5.08 5.03
N GLY A 231 11.43 -5.30 5.66
CA GLY A 231 10.23 -5.79 4.99
C GLY A 231 10.44 -7.21 4.42
N HIS A 232 9.76 -7.48 3.31
CA HIS A 232 9.76 -8.79 2.63
C HIS A 232 11.16 -9.31 2.31
N ALA A 233 12.15 -8.43 2.12
CA ALA A 233 13.55 -8.82 1.92
C ALA A 233 14.14 -9.67 3.08
N GLY A 234 13.57 -9.59 4.28
CA GLY A 234 13.95 -10.45 5.41
C GLY A 234 13.37 -11.87 5.34
N SER A 235 12.33 -12.11 4.53
CA SER A 235 11.49 -13.31 4.58
C SER A 235 12.13 -14.54 3.95
N ARG A 236 11.60 -15.72 4.28
CA ARG A 236 12.04 -17.00 3.70
C ARG A 236 11.82 -17.04 2.18
N LYS A 237 10.65 -16.60 1.70
CA LYS A 237 10.33 -16.64 0.26
C LYS A 237 11.33 -15.83 -0.59
N TRP A 238 11.72 -14.64 -0.13
CA TRP A 238 12.74 -13.82 -0.81
C TRP A 238 14.15 -14.43 -0.79
N LYS A 239 14.45 -15.35 0.14
CA LYS A 239 15.77 -15.97 0.30
C LYS A 239 15.90 -17.32 -0.41
N GLU A 240 14.77 -18.02 -0.59
CA GLU A 240 14.76 -19.44 -0.97
C GLU A 240 13.87 -19.76 -2.19
N GLU A 241 12.99 -18.85 -2.63
CA GLU A 241 11.96 -19.13 -3.66
C GLU A 241 11.76 -18.00 -4.70
N ILE A 242 12.59 -16.95 -4.70
CA ILE A 242 12.55 -15.85 -5.69
C ILE A 242 13.95 -15.63 -6.26
N ASP A 243 14.04 -15.63 -7.58
CA ASP A 243 15.31 -15.51 -8.31
C ASP A 243 15.79 -14.05 -8.43
N PHE A 244 16.95 -13.77 -7.83
CA PHE A 244 17.68 -12.52 -8.03
C PHE A 244 18.80 -12.79 -9.05
N HIS A 245 18.63 -12.29 -10.27
CA HIS A 245 19.35 -12.83 -11.43
C HIS A 245 20.77 -12.28 -11.67
N TRP A 246 21.19 -11.24 -10.95
CA TRP A 246 22.40 -10.47 -11.28
C TRP A 246 22.98 -9.73 -10.07
N GLY A 247 24.30 -9.55 -10.05
CA GLY A 247 25.02 -8.66 -9.14
C GLY A 247 26.27 -8.03 -9.78
N LYS A 248 26.66 -6.84 -9.30
CA LYS A 248 27.83 -6.07 -9.78
C LYS A 248 28.93 -6.04 -8.71
N LYS A 249 30.18 -6.26 -9.13
CA LYS A 249 31.39 -6.04 -8.32
C LYS A 249 31.85 -4.58 -8.39
N LYS A 250 32.62 -4.13 -7.41
CA LYS A 250 33.16 -2.75 -7.33
C LYS A 250 34.08 -2.38 -8.50
N ASN A 251 34.72 -3.37 -9.14
CA ASN A 251 35.55 -3.15 -10.34
C ASN A 251 34.75 -3.06 -11.65
N GLY A 252 33.43 -3.28 -11.61
CA GLY A 252 32.53 -3.22 -12.77
C GLY A 252 32.08 -4.59 -13.30
N ASP A 253 32.78 -5.69 -12.93
CA ASP A 253 32.39 -7.05 -13.34
C ASP A 253 30.95 -7.36 -12.94
N CYS A 254 30.25 -8.11 -13.78
CA CYS A 254 28.90 -8.60 -13.52
C CYS A 254 28.92 -10.12 -13.34
N ILE A 255 28.13 -10.62 -12.40
CA ILE A 255 27.91 -12.05 -12.18
C ILE A 255 26.40 -12.30 -12.22
N TYR A 256 25.97 -13.31 -12.96
CA TYR A 256 24.59 -13.73 -13.11
C TYR A 256 24.28 -14.96 -12.25
N LEU A 257 23.00 -15.13 -11.93
CA LEU A 257 22.48 -16.33 -11.28
C LEU A 257 22.79 -17.56 -12.14
N GLY A 258 23.23 -18.64 -11.50
CA GLY A 258 23.61 -19.90 -12.14
C GLY A 258 25.03 -19.96 -12.71
N GLU A 259 25.78 -18.84 -12.74
CA GLU A 259 27.20 -18.89 -13.12
C GLU A 259 28.06 -19.56 -12.04
N TYR A 260 29.27 -19.98 -12.42
CA TYR A 260 30.22 -20.58 -11.48
C TYR A 260 31.30 -19.59 -11.06
N VAL A 261 31.60 -19.58 -9.76
CA VAL A 261 32.60 -18.70 -9.17
C VAL A 261 33.57 -19.46 -8.29
N LYS A 262 34.74 -18.88 -8.11
CA LYS A 262 35.85 -19.34 -7.28
C LYS A 262 36.13 -18.34 -6.17
N HIS A 263 36.39 -18.83 -4.96
CA HIS A 263 36.94 -18.04 -3.86
C HIS A 263 38.04 -18.87 -3.16
N GLY A 264 39.29 -18.41 -3.26
CA GLY A 264 40.46 -19.17 -2.82
C GLY A 264 40.55 -20.54 -3.52
N HIS A 265 40.39 -21.61 -2.74
CA HIS A 265 40.38 -22.99 -3.23
C HIS A 265 38.97 -23.60 -3.38
N GLN A 266 37.91 -22.82 -3.15
CA GLN A 266 36.52 -23.27 -3.26
C GLN A 266 35.91 -22.81 -4.59
N ILE A 267 35.12 -23.69 -5.23
CA ILE A 267 34.40 -23.44 -6.46
C ILE A 267 32.92 -23.80 -6.23
N GLY A 268 31.99 -23.08 -6.86
CA GLY A 268 30.56 -23.37 -6.73
C GLY A 268 29.67 -22.60 -7.68
N LYS A 269 28.44 -23.07 -7.84
CA LYS A 269 27.38 -22.42 -8.65
C LYS A 269 26.71 -21.33 -7.83
N VAL A 270 26.56 -20.12 -8.39
CA VAL A 270 25.80 -19.02 -7.80
C VAL A 270 24.32 -19.37 -7.79
N ILE A 271 23.68 -19.34 -6.63
CA ILE A 271 22.25 -19.69 -6.46
C ILE A 271 21.39 -18.60 -5.82
N ASN A 272 21.99 -17.56 -5.21
CA ASN A 272 21.28 -16.33 -4.84
C ASN A 272 22.28 -15.18 -4.60
N PHE A 273 21.79 -13.94 -4.53
CA PHE A 273 22.52 -12.76 -4.08
C PHE A 273 21.81 -12.14 -2.87
N ILE A 274 22.53 -11.94 -1.77
CA ILE A 274 22.01 -11.41 -0.52
C ILE A 274 22.70 -10.08 -0.19
N SER A 275 21.93 -9.08 0.24
CA SER A 275 22.46 -7.85 0.82
C SER A 275 22.83 -8.06 2.29
N MET A 276 24.05 -7.65 2.65
CA MET A 276 24.50 -7.50 4.02
C MET A 276 24.81 -6.04 4.32
N ILE A 277 24.56 -5.60 5.56
CA ILE A 277 24.98 -4.28 6.05
C ILE A 277 26.16 -4.49 6.98
N SER A 278 27.32 -3.92 6.61
CA SER A 278 28.54 -3.91 7.42
C SER A 278 29.02 -2.48 7.59
N GLU A 279 29.33 -2.07 8.82
CA GLU A 279 29.84 -0.71 9.15
C GLU A 279 28.99 0.47 8.61
N GLY A 280 27.70 0.22 8.31
CA GLY A 280 26.78 1.20 7.74
C GLY A 280 26.76 1.25 6.20
N GLN A 281 27.61 0.49 5.50
CA GLN A 281 27.54 0.28 4.06
C GLN A 281 26.82 -1.03 3.72
N SER A 282 26.12 -1.06 2.58
CA SER A 282 25.58 -2.30 2.02
C SER A 282 26.63 -2.95 1.13
N CYS A 283 27.01 -4.19 1.43
CA CYS A 283 27.75 -5.07 0.52
C CYS A 283 26.82 -6.15 -0.06
N LEU A 284 27.11 -6.59 -1.28
CA LEU A 284 26.42 -7.70 -1.92
C LEU A 284 27.23 -8.98 -1.72
N THR A 285 26.53 -10.07 -1.42
CA THR A 285 27.11 -11.36 -1.06
C THR A 285 26.52 -12.43 -1.99
N ILE A 286 27.38 -13.20 -2.63
CA ILE A 286 26.97 -14.38 -3.39
C ILE A 286 26.69 -15.52 -2.41
N VAL A 287 25.56 -16.19 -2.60
CA VAL A 287 25.33 -17.55 -2.09
C VAL A 287 25.73 -18.53 -3.19
N MET A 288 26.66 -19.43 -2.91
CA MET A 288 27.12 -20.44 -3.86
C MET A 288 26.97 -21.85 -3.30
N GLN A 289 26.47 -22.76 -4.14
CA GLN A 289 26.47 -24.20 -3.86
C GLN A 289 27.85 -24.76 -4.17
N LEU A 290 28.53 -25.31 -3.16
CA LEU A 290 29.88 -25.82 -3.33
C LEU A 290 29.96 -27.06 -4.22
N VAL A 291 30.97 -27.05 -5.08
CA VAL A 291 31.41 -28.15 -5.92
C VAL A 291 32.82 -28.57 -5.51
N LYS A 292 33.07 -29.88 -5.51
CA LYS A 292 34.42 -30.44 -5.43
C LYS A 292 34.84 -30.94 -6.81
N ILE A 293 35.83 -30.32 -7.42
CA ILE A 293 36.50 -30.86 -8.62
C ILE A 293 37.67 -31.72 -8.16
N ASN A 294 37.92 -32.86 -8.81
CA ASN A 294 39.04 -33.74 -8.48
C ASN A 294 40.39 -33.11 -8.92
N PRO A 295 41.34 -32.81 -8.02
CA PRO A 295 42.54 -32.03 -8.38
C PRO A 295 43.44 -32.69 -9.43
N GLN A 296 43.48 -34.02 -9.47
CA GLN A 296 44.35 -34.79 -10.38
C GLN A 296 44.02 -34.61 -11.88
N GLU A 297 42.93 -33.91 -12.20
CA GLU A 297 42.46 -33.66 -13.56
C GLU A 297 42.47 -32.15 -13.91
N LEU A 298 42.97 -31.28 -13.02
CA LEU A 298 43.03 -29.83 -13.23
C LEU A 298 44.44 -29.34 -13.64
N ASP A 299 45.50 -29.94 -13.07
CA ASP A 299 46.90 -29.54 -13.33
C ASP A 299 47.36 -29.80 -14.78
N CYS A 300 46.59 -30.53 -15.58
CA CYS A 300 46.93 -30.91 -16.96
C CYS A 300 46.39 -29.96 -18.04
N TYR A 301 45.70 -28.86 -17.69
CA TYR A 301 45.14 -27.91 -18.67
C TYR A 301 46.09 -26.76 -19.09
N ASN A 302 47.31 -26.72 -18.53
CA ASN A 302 48.41 -25.83 -18.96
C ASN A 302 49.33 -26.46 -20.03
N ASP A 303 48.96 -27.62 -20.59
CA ASP A 303 49.67 -28.39 -21.62
C ASP A 303 48.63 -28.84 -22.68
N ASP A 304 48.98 -28.92 -23.96
CA ASP A 304 48.04 -28.97 -25.10
C ASP A 304 47.26 -30.31 -25.26
N ARG A 305 46.49 -30.73 -24.25
CA ARG A 305 45.83 -32.05 -24.18
C ARG A 305 44.33 -31.95 -23.95
N GLN A 306 43.58 -31.80 -25.04
CA GLN A 306 42.12 -31.63 -25.10
C GLN A 306 41.23 -32.78 -24.56
N ASN A 307 41.74 -33.71 -23.73
CA ASN A 307 41.06 -34.99 -23.39
C ASN A 307 41.06 -35.38 -21.90
N SER A 308 41.27 -34.46 -20.96
CA SER A 308 41.05 -34.70 -19.52
C SER A 308 39.61 -34.34 -19.10
N THR A 309 38.74 -35.35 -19.00
CA THR A 309 37.35 -35.17 -18.55
C THR A 309 37.24 -35.14 -17.01
N GLY A 310 37.58 -34.00 -16.40
CA GLY A 310 37.56 -33.84 -14.95
C GLY A 310 36.21 -34.17 -14.30
N ILE A 311 36.22 -34.67 -13.07
CA ILE A 311 35.00 -35.02 -12.32
C ILE A 311 34.59 -33.92 -11.34
N CYS A 312 33.34 -33.47 -11.43
CA CYS A 312 32.68 -32.56 -10.46
C CYS A 312 31.75 -33.35 -9.54
N LEU A 313 31.96 -33.20 -8.23
CA LEU A 313 31.04 -33.65 -7.18
C LEU A 313 30.25 -32.46 -6.63
N ILE A 314 28.95 -32.44 -6.93
CA ILE A 314 28.00 -31.46 -6.37
C ILE A 314 27.84 -31.77 -4.88
N THR A 315 27.99 -30.76 -4.03
CA THR A 315 27.73 -30.90 -2.58
C THR A 315 26.41 -30.23 -2.19
N GLY A 316 25.83 -30.64 -1.06
CA GLY A 316 24.73 -29.92 -0.43
C GLY A 316 25.18 -28.75 0.46
N ASN A 317 26.46 -28.37 0.40
CA ASN A 317 27.02 -27.33 1.25
C ASN A 317 26.89 -25.97 0.55
N MET A 318 26.24 -25.03 1.22
CA MET A 318 26.10 -23.65 0.75
C MET A 318 27.11 -22.78 1.49
N VAL A 319 27.76 -21.86 0.79
CA VAL A 319 28.64 -20.85 1.40
C VAL A 319 28.31 -19.47 0.88
N GLU A 320 28.71 -18.45 1.64
CA GLU A 320 28.41 -17.05 1.37
C GLU A 320 29.70 -16.24 1.38
N TYR A 321 29.98 -15.55 0.27
CA TYR A 321 31.17 -14.69 0.12
C TYR A 321 30.80 -13.32 -0.48
N PRO A 322 31.45 -12.22 -0.04
CA PRO A 322 31.30 -10.91 -0.68
C PRO A 322 31.57 -11.00 -2.18
N ILE A 323 30.72 -10.37 -3.00
CA ILE A 323 30.79 -10.51 -4.46
C ILE A 323 32.16 -10.07 -5.03
N ASP A 324 32.81 -9.11 -4.38
CA ASP A 324 34.12 -8.59 -4.76
C ASP A 324 35.26 -9.62 -4.61
N GLU A 325 35.10 -10.59 -3.69
CA GLU A 325 36.08 -11.64 -3.37
C GLU A 325 35.95 -12.87 -4.29
N CYS A 326 34.92 -12.90 -5.15
CA CYS A 326 34.66 -13.99 -6.08
C CYS A 326 35.29 -13.73 -7.46
N GLU A 327 36.00 -14.73 -7.99
CA GLU A 327 36.47 -14.82 -9.37
C GLU A 327 35.47 -15.59 -10.23
N LEU A 328 35.18 -15.14 -11.45
CA LEU A 328 34.30 -15.86 -12.37
C LEU A 328 35.05 -17.03 -13.04
N MET A 329 34.43 -18.19 -13.14
CA MET A 329 34.97 -19.34 -13.85
C MET A 329 34.51 -19.35 -15.31
N ASP A 330 35.40 -19.73 -16.24
CA ASP A 330 35.03 -19.95 -17.64
C ASP A 330 34.08 -21.18 -17.77
N LEU A 331 32.97 -21.02 -18.49
CA LEU A 331 32.04 -22.13 -18.76
C LEU A 331 32.69 -23.20 -19.64
N ALA A 332 33.63 -22.88 -20.53
CA ALA A 332 34.30 -23.87 -21.37
C ALA A 332 35.08 -24.92 -20.54
N ILE A 333 35.59 -24.52 -19.36
CA ILE A 333 36.21 -25.45 -18.40
C ILE A 333 35.16 -26.40 -17.78
N ILE A 334 33.92 -25.94 -17.65
CA ILE A 334 32.85 -26.60 -16.88
C ILE A 334 31.95 -27.48 -17.75
N GLU A 335 31.72 -27.12 -19.00
CA GLU A 335 30.99 -27.95 -19.97
C GLU A 335 31.70 -29.28 -20.27
N ASN A 336 33.04 -29.30 -20.16
CA ASN A 336 33.88 -30.49 -20.34
C ASN A 336 33.94 -31.43 -19.11
N ILE A 337 33.28 -31.07 -17.99
CA ILE A 337 33.36 -31.78 -16.72
C ILE A 337 32.22 -32.80 -16.55
N SER A 338 32.56 -33.96 -16.00
CA SER A 338 31.58 -34.99 -15.63
C SER A 338 30.99 -34.74 -14.25
N PHE A 339 29.75 -34.26 -14.23
CA PHE A 339 28.96 -34.07 -13.01
C PHE A 339 28.52 -35.41 -12.38
N MET A 340 28.78 -35.55 -11.07
CA MET A 340 28.28 -36.60 -10.20
C MET A 340 27.55 -36.01 -8.99
N LYS A 341 26.48 -36.69 -8.57
CA LYS A 341 25.71 -36.39 -7.35
C LYS A 341 25.78 -37.55 -6.36
N LYS A 342 25.73 -37.23 -5.06
CA LYS A 342 25.74 -38.23 -3.99
C LYS A 342 24.32 -38.61 -3.58
N ILE A 343 23.98 -39.89 -3.66
CA ILE A 343 22.65 -40.43 -3.28
C ILE A 343 22.86 -41.63 -2.36
N ASN A 344 22.22 -41.61 -1.17
CA ASN A 344 22.25 -42.65 -0.13
C ASN A 344 23.63 -43.09 0.42
N GLY A 345 24.73 -42.57 -0.12
CA GLY A 345 26.10 -42.94 0.24
C GLY A 345 27.01 -43.01 -0.99
N ASP A 346 26.43 -43.41 -2.12
CA ASP A 346 27.12 -43.64 -3.39
C ASP A 346 27.19 -42.39 -4.26
N TYR A 347 28.17 -42.36 -5.17
CA TYR A 347 28.28 -41.34 -6.20
C TYR A 347 27.72 -41.87 -7.52
N ILE A 348 26.84 -41.11 -8.14
CA ILE A 348 26.13 -41.48 -9.37
C ILE A 348 26.31 -40.35 -10.38
N ASN A 349 26.62 -40.71 -11.63
CA ASN A 349 26.65 -39.75 -12.74
C ASN A 349 25.31 -39.01 -12.85
N CYS A 350 25.39 -37.70 -13.00
CA CYS A 350 24.24 -36.88 -13.36
C CYS A 350 23.68 -37.32 -14.72
N THR A 351 22.35 -37.41 -14.83
CA THR A 351 21.67 -37.60 -16.12
C THR A 351 21.89 -36.39 -17.02
N GLN A 352 21.50 -36.47 -18.30
CA GLN A 352 21.55 -35.28 -19.16
C GLN A 352 20.72 -34.13 -18.57
N GLN A 353 19.49 -34.42 -18.10
CA GLN A 353 18.64 -33.41 -17.45
C GLN A 353 19.27 -32.81 -16.17
N ASP A 354 20.01 -33.62 -15.40
CA ASP A 354 20.80 -33.09 -14.28
C ASP A 354 21.95 -32.19 -14.75
N ARG A 355 22.65 -32.55 -15.85
CA ARG A 355 23.71 -31.71 -16.44
C ARG A 355 23.15 -30.39 -16.97
N ASP A 356 22.02 -30.43 -17.68
CA ASP A 356 21.35 -29.26 -18.23
C ASP A 356 21.01 -28.27 -17.10
N LEU A 357 20.43 -28.75 -15.98
CA LEU A 357 20.14 -27.96 -14.78
C LEU A 357 21.40 -27.44 -14.06
N MET A 358 22.53 -28.14 -14.16
CA MET A 358 23.82 -27.67 -13.60
C MET A 358 24.46 -26.60 -14.48
N LEU A 359 24.32 -26.68 -15.80
CA LEU A 359 24.82 -25.67 -16.75
C LEU A 359 23.85 -24.49 -16.93
N GLU A 360 22.60 -24.60 -16.46
CA GLU A 360 21.59 -23.54 -16.53
C GLU A 360 22.05 -22.25 -15.84
N VAL A 361 22.24 -21.19 -16.63
CA VAL A 361 22.48 -19.81 -16.20
C VAL A 361 21.22 -18.97 -16.41
N SER A 362 21.13 -17.81 -15.76
CA SER A 362 20.01 -16.88 -15.94
C SER A 362 19.75 -16.59 -17.44
N PRO A 363 18.51 -16.72 -17.93
CA PRO A 363 18.18 -16.43 -19.34
C PRO A 363 18.48 -14.98 -19.73
N PHE A 364 18.54 -14.08 -18.75
CA PHE A 364 18.86 -12.67 -18.94
C PHE A 364 20.34 -12.40 -19.27
N LYS A 365 21.25 -13.35 -19.06
CA LYS A 365 22.69 -13.21 -19.40
C LYS A 365 22.90 -12.82 -20.86
N ILE A 366 22.07 -13.35 -21.78
CA ILE A 366 22.11 -13.06 -23.23
C ILE A 366 21.94 -11.55 -23.52
N SER A 367 21.30 -10.79 -22.63
CA SER A 367 21.06 -9.35 -22.84
C SER A 367 22.29 -8.48 -22.62
N ASN A 368 23.30 -8.95 -21.88
CA ASN A 368 24.41 -8.15 -21.34
C ASN A 368 23.98 -6.87 -20.57
N LEU A 369 22.72 -6.77 -20.13
CA LEU A 369 22.21 -5.67 -19.31
C LEU A 369 22.11 -6.09 -17.83
N PRO A 370 22.36 -5.17 -16.87
CA PRO A 370 22.03 -5.38 -15.46
C PRO A 370 20.57 -5.82 -15.28
N VAL A 371 20.33 -6.80 -14.42
CA VAL A 371 18.98 -7.38 -14.21
C VAL A 371 18.42 -6.94 -12.87
N VAL A 372 17.20 -6.40 -12.87
CA VAL A 372 16.49 -5.95 -11.67
C VAL A 372 15.22 -6.77 -11.48
N THR A 373 15.26 -7.74 -10.57
CA THR A 373 14.05 -8.44 -10.09
C THR A 373 13.26 -7.51 -9.16
N VAL A 374 11.98 -7.28 -9.45
CA VAL A 374 11.08 -6.45 -8.63
C VAL A 374 9.83 -7.25 -8.23
N PRO A 375 9.87 -8.05 -7.14
CA PRO A 375 8.73 -8.87 -6.74
C PRO A 375 7.51 -8.01 -6.34
N ILE A 376 6.31 -8.52 -6.63
CA ILE A 376 5.05 -7.82 -6.35
C ILE A 376 4.13 -8.58 -5.40
N ASN A 377 3.35 -7.84 -4.62
CA ASN A 377 2.18 -8.33 -3.90
C ASN A 377 0.94 -8.05 -4.76
N ILE A 378 0.08 -9.05 -4.97
CA ILE A 378 -1.24 -8.86 -5.59
C ILE A 378 -2.27 -8.76 -4.47
N PHE A 379 -3.25 -7.87 -4.61
CA PHE A 379 -4.41 -7.78 -3.72
C PHE A 379 -5.69 -8.04 -4.52
N ILE A 380 -6.58 -8.88 -3.99
CA ILE A 380 -7.81 -9.33 -4.64
C ILE A 380 -8.99 -9.17 -3.66
N ASP A 381 -10.04 -8.48 -4.10
CA ASP A 381 -11.28 -8.34 -3.34
C ASP A 381 -12.53 -8.39 -4.24
N ASP A 382 -13.56 -9.07 -3.76
CA ASP A 382 -14.94 -8.80 -4.16
C ASP A 382 -15.47 -7.75 -3.21
N THR A 383 -15.58 -6.49 -3.68
CA THR A 383 -15.92 -5.33 -2.82
C THR A 383 -17.41 -5.33 -2.42
N SER A 384 -17.91 -6.45 -1.93
CA SER A 384 -19.31 -6.72 -1.62
C SER A 384 -19.90 -5.62 -0.73
N ALA A 385 -21.10 -5.17 -1.10
CA ALA A 385 -21.73 -4.07 -0.40
C ALA A 385 -22.04 -4.47 1.05
N ASN A 386 -21.38 -3.81 2.01
CA ASN A 386 -21.90 -3.66 3.36
C ASN A 386 -23.40 -3.33 3.28
N LYS A 387 -24.23 -3.84 4.21
CA LYS A 387 -25.72 -3.91 4.13
C LYS A 387 -26.46 -2.68 3.58
N SER A 388 -25.87 -1.48 3.64
CA SER A 388 -26.20 -0.34 2.78
C SER A 388 -26.02 -0.65 1.28
N ARG A 389 -27.11 -0.94 0.57
CA ARG A 389 -27.19 -1.12 -0.90
C ARG A 389 -26.91 0.17 -1.71
N ARG A 390 -25.84 0.90 -1.39
CA ARG A 390 -25.47 2.17 -2.03
C ARG A 390 -24.65 1.98 -3.31
N TRP A 391 -24.01 0.82 -3.45
CA TRP A 391 -23.13 0.46 -4.57
C TRP A 391 -23.36 -1.00 -4.92
N ASP A 392 -23.19 -1.35 -6.19
CA ASP A 392 -23.15 -2.75 -6.64
C ASP A 392 -21.82 -3.41 -6.25
N ALA A 393 -21.77 -4.75 -6.40
CA ALA A 393 -20.54 -5.50 -6.23
C ALA A 393 -19.56 -5.17 -7.38
N LEU A 394 -18.29 -4.96 -7.03
CA LEU A 394 -17.22 -4.67 -7.97
C LEU A 394 -16.03 -5.57 -7.61
N HIS A 395 -15.62 -6.43 -8.54
CA HIS A 395 -14.39 -7.19 -8.43
C HIS A 395 -13.20 -6.25 -8.69
N CYS A 396 -12.16 -6.35 -7.86
CA CYS A 396 -10.97 -5.50 -7.97
C CYS A 396 -9.69 -6.32 -7.80
N ILE A 397 -8.72 -6.09 -8.70
CA ILE A 397 -7.34 -6.57 -8.56
C ILE A 397 -6.42 -5.34 -8.51
N GLN A 398 -5.59 -5.30 -7.47
CA GLN A 398 -4.62 -4.25 -7.20
C GLN A 398 -3.23 -4.86 -6.98
N THR A 399 -2.18 -4.04 -6.98
CA THR A 399 -0.81 -4.49 -6.67
C THR A 399 0.01 -3.43 -5.95
N GLN A 400 1.08 -3.89 -5.29
CA GLN A 400 2.13 -3.09 -4.67
C GLN A 400 3.45 -3.82 -4.84
N LEU A 401 4.54 -3.09 -5.12
CA LEU A 401 5.88 -3.69 -5.15
C LEU A 401 6.24 -4.19 -3.74
N ALA A 402 6.63 -5.44 -3.61
CA ALA A 402 6.85 -6.09 -2.32
C ALA A 402 8.01 -5.43 -1.56
N GLY A 403 9.10 -5.09 -2.25
CA GLY A 403 10.31 -4.45 -1.73
C GLY A 403 10.21 -2.97 -1.34
N ILE A 404 9.01 -2.37 -1.32
CA ILE A 404 8.82 -1.01 -0.79
C ILE A 404 8.94 -1.03 0.75
N PRO A 405 9.73 -0.14 1.39
CA PRO A 405 9.89 -0.10 2.84
C PRO A 405 8.57 0.08 3.60
N LEU A 406 8.46 -0.53 4.79
CA LEU A 406 7.19 -0.59 5.54
C LEU A 406 6.54 0.78 5.79
N LYS A 407 7.35 1.79 6.14
CA LYS A 407 6.93 3.19 6.32
C LYS A 407 6.27 3.83 5.08
N ASP A 408 6.57 3.29 3.89
CA ASP A 408 6.09 3.78 2.60
C ASP A 408 4.94 2.94 2.03
N LYS A 409 4.80 1.65 2.41
CA LYS A 409 3.74 0.74 1.94
C LYS A 409 2.31 1.27 2.13
N GLN A 410 2.08 2.09 3.15
CA GLN A 410 0.76 2.67 3.47
C GLN A 410 0.41 3.94 2.69
N ARG A 411 1.31 4.45 1.82
CA ARG A 411 1.08 5.64 0.99
C ARG A 411 0.31 5.26 -0.29
N ASN A 412 -0.76 5.98 -0.61
CA ASN A 412 -1.61 5.69 -1.77
C ASN A 412 -0.86 5.59 -3.12
N ARG A 413 0.25 6.34 -3.29
CA ARG A 413 1.11 6.25 -4.50
C ARG A 413 1.68 4.85 -4.75
N ASN A 414 1.87 4.07 -3.69
CA ASN A 414 2.46 2.72 -3.70
C ASN A 414 1.39 1.60 -3.80
N VAL A 415 0.16 1.94 -4.17
CA VAL A 415 -0.91 1.00 -4.52
C VAL A 415 -1.34 1.29 -5.95
N MET A 416 -1.37 0.28 -6.81
CA MET A 416 -1.67 0.40 -8.23
C MET A 416 -2.85 -0.50 -8.58
N VAL A 417 -3.67 -0.12 -9.56
CA VAL A 417 -4.85 -0.88 -9.98
C VAL A 417 -4.51 -1.67 -11.23
N LEU A 418 -4.84 -2.97 -11.26
CA LEU A 418 -4.59 -3.86 -12.39
C LEU A 418 -5.87 -4.23 -13.15
N GLY A 419 -7.03 -4.28 -12.49
CA GLY A 419 -8.29 -4.55 -13.16
C GLY A 419 -9.50 -4.37 -12.26
N THR A 420 -10.63 -3.96 -12.85
CA THR A 420 -11.90 -3.74 -12.15
C THR A 420 -13.08 -4.10 -13.06
N SER A 421 -14.07 -4.84 -12.55
CA SER A 421 -15.30 -5.14 -13.29
C SER A 421 -16.49 -5.43 -12.36
N ASP A 422 -17.68 -5.00 -12.78
CA ASP A 422 -18.98 -5.31 -12.17
C ASP A 422 -19.68 -6.51 -12.86
N LYS A 423 -19.07 -7.07 -13.92
CA LYS A 423 -19.62 -8.17 -14.74
C LYS A 423 -18.70 -9.39 -14.82
N VAL A 424 -17.41 -9.16 -15.03
CA VAL A 424 -16.41 -10.21 -15.28
C VAL A 424 -15.91 -10.79 -13.96
N ALA A 425 -15.72 -12.11 -13.88
CA ALA A 425 -15.28 -12.77 -12.65
C ALA A 425 -13.78 -12.55 -12.37
N ILE A 426 -13.40 -12.55 -11.09
CA ILE A 426 -12.02 -12.29 -10.62
C ILE A 426 -10.94 -13.09 -11.39
N LEU A 427 -11.16 -14.38 -11.64
CA LEU A 427 -10.16 -15.23 -12.31
C LEU A 427 -10.02 -14.91 -13.81
N ASP A 428 -11.11 -14.48 -14.45
CA ASP A 428 -11.10 -14.05 -15.84
C ASP A 428 -10.34 -12.69 -15.96
N ILE A 429 -10.50 -11.77 -14.99
CA ILE A 429 -9.68 -10.55 -14.87
C ILE A 429 -8.20 -10.89 -14.58
N ALA A 430 -7.94 -11.90 -13.75
CA ALA A 430 -6.60 -12.28 -13.33
C ALA A 430 -5.77 -12.96 -14.42
N LYS A 431 -6.38 -13.72 -15.35
CA LYS A 431 -5.64 -14.44 -16.41
C LYS A 431 -4.64 -13.57 -17.19
N PRO A 432 -5.03 -12.45 -17.82
CA PRO A 432 -4.09 -11.59 -18.56
C PRO A 432 -3.07 -10.88 -17.66
N ILE A 433 -3.35 -10.74 -16.35
CA ILE A 433 -2.40 -10.23 -15.36
C ILE A 433 -1.31 -11.28 -15.07
N CYS A 434 -1.71 -12.55 -14.89
CA CYS A 434 -0.76 -13.66 -14.76
C CYS A 434 0.10 -13.81 -16.01
N ASP A 435 -0.48 -13.64 -17.20
CA ASP A 435 0.24 -13.82 -18.48
C ASP A 435 1.31 -12.75 -18.71
N ASP A 436 1.04 -11.49 -18.35
CA ASP A 436 2.05 -10.42 -18.36
C ASP A 436 3.17 -10.69 -17.35
N ILE A 437 2.86 -11.24 -16.16
CA ILE A 437 3.86 -11.63 -15.15
C ILE A 437 4.70 -12.83 -15.62
N LEU A 438 4.11 -13.83 -16.27
CA LEU A 438 4.83 -14.98 -16.84
C LEU A 438 5.77 -14.56 -17.98
N SER A 439 5.31 -13.66 -18.86
CA SER A 439 6.14 -13.04 -19.90
C SER A 439 7.31 -12.25 -19.28
N LEU A 440 7.04 -11.46 -18.25
CA LEU A 440 8.03 -10.66 -17.53
C LEU A 440 9.06 -11.53 -16.79
N LYS A 441 8.64 -12.65 -16.17
CA LYS A 441 9.55 -13.60 -15.50
C LYS A 441 10.45 -14.36 -16.47
N SER A 442 9.94 -14.70 -17.66
CA SER A 442 10.66 -15.53 -18.66
C SER A 442 11.52 -14.73 -19.64
N SER A 443 11.08 -13.54 -20.05
CA SER A 443 11.73 -12.74 -21.11
C SER A 443 12.11 -11.32 -20.69
N GLY A 444 11.53 -10.80 -19.61
CA GLY A 444 11.82 -9.47 -19.07
C GLY A 444 11.30 -8.32 -19.95
N ILE A 445 11.52 -7.09 -19.49
CA ILE A 445 11.37 -5.89 -20.32
C ILE A 445 12.63 -5.02 -20.22
N ARG A 446 13.02 -4.39 -21.32
CA ARG A 446 14.05 -3.34 -21.28
C ARG A 446 13.50 -2.10 -20.58
N GLY A 447 14.31 -1.47 -19.74
CA GLY A 447 13.98 -0.25 -19.02
C GLY A 447 15.22 0.52 -18.60
N PHE A 448 15.02 1.49 -17.72
CA PHE A 448 16.09 2.33 -17.18
C PHE A 448 15.99 2.38 -15.66
N ASP A 449 17.15 2.36 -15.02
CA ASP A 449 17.25 2.44 -13.57
C ASP A 449 17.52 3.88 -13.12
N ALA A 450 16.54 4.52 -12.50
CA ALA A 450 16.72 5.87 -11.96
C ALA A 450 17.73 5.97 -10.80
N MET A 451 18.15 4.84 -10.21
CA MET A 451 19.14 4.77 -9.14
C MET A 451 20.58 4.67 -9.67
N THR A 452 20.85 3.79 -10.65
CA THR A 452 22.20 3.63 -11.24
C THR A 452 22.43 4.49 -12.47
N LYS A 453 21.35 4.98 -13.10
CA LYS A 453 21.32 5.66 -14.42
C LYS A 453 21.77 4.79 -15.59
N GLU A 454 21.56 3.48 -15.49
CA GLU A 454 21.92 2.51 -16.54
C GLU A 454 20.68 1.97 -17.26
N ASN A 455 20.84 1.56 -18.52
CA ASN A 455 19.86 0.72 -19.21
C ASN A 455 19.87 -0.68 -18.57
N ILE A 456 18.70 -1.27 -18.33
CA ILE A 456 18.54 -2.51 -17.58
C ILE A 456 17.54 -3.48 -18.22
N MET A 457 17.59 -4.72 -17.79
CA MET A 457 16.49 -5.69 -17.91
C MET A 457 15.70 -5.72 -16.60
N ILE A 458 14.38 -5.58 -16.69
CA ILE A 458 13.45 -5.65 -15.54
C ILE A 458 12.73 -7.00 -15.61
N THR A 459 12.62 -7.67 -14.46
CA THR A 459 11.86 -8.91 -14.28
C THR A 459 11.11 -8.89 -12.94
N SER A 460 10.17 -9.81 -12.72
CA SER A 460 9.26 -9.81 -11.57
C SER A 460 8.80 -11.22 -11.21
N ASP A 461 8.43 -11.41 -9.96
CA ASP A 461 7.70 -12.59 -9.48
C ASP A 461 6.60 -12.18 -8.48
N VAL A 462 5.65 -13.06 -8.19
CA VAL A 462 4.61 -12.80 -7.18
C VAL A 462 5.06 -13.30 -5.82
N ASN A 463 5.33 -12.34 -4.94
CA ASN A 463 5.68 -12.61 -3.55
C ASN A 463 4.48 -13.21 -2.79
N CYS A 464 3.33 -12.53 -2.78
CA CYS A 464 2.11 -13.04 -2.14
C CYS A 464 0.80 -12.51 -2.75
N ILE A 465 -0.30 -13.23 -2.52
CA ILE A 465 -1.67 -12.80 -2.83
C ILE A 465 -2.42 -12.47 -1.54
N ILE A 466 -2.76 -11.20 -1.35
CA ILE A 466 -3.46 -10.67 -0.19
C ILE A 466 -4.96 -10.61 -0.51
N ALA A 467 -5.79 -11.27 0.29
CA ALA A 467 -7.23 -11.37 0.02
C ALA A 467 -8.05 -11.72 1.28
N ASP A 468 -9.35 -11.44 1.22
CA ASP A 468 -10.34 -11.93 2.19
C ASP A 468 -10.48 -13.47 2.14
N TYR A 469 -11.14 -14.10 3.12
CA TYR A 469 -11.32 -15.56 3.17
C TYR A 469 -12.12 -16.16 2.00
N ASN A 470 -13.06 -15.42 1.40
CA ASN A 470 -13.80 -15.86 0.20
C ASN A 470 -12.90 -15.79 -1.03
N CYS A 471 -12.17 -14.69 -1.21
CA CYS A 471 -11.23 -14.52 -2.32
C CYS A 471 -10.02 -15.48 -2.20
N VAL A 472 -9.46 -15.70 -1.00
CA VAL A 472 -8.49 -16.78 -0.74
C VAL A 472 -9.09 -18.15 -1.06
N SER A 473 -10.37 -18.39 -0.76
CA SER A 473 -11.01 -19.66 -1.14
C SER A 473 -11.11 -19.83 -2.67
N LEU A 474 -11.38 -18.75 -3.42
CA LEU A 474 -11.38 -18.77 -4.88
C LEU A 474 -9.98 -19.07 -5.45
N VAL A 475 -8.96 -18.34 -4.96
CA VAL A 475 -7.55 -18.48 -5.36
C VAL A 475 -6.98 -19.87 -5.04
N CYS A 476 -7.43 -20.51 -3.96
CA CYS A 476 -6.95 -21.84 -3.53
C CYS A 476 -7.76 -23.04 -4.08
N ASN A 477 -8.63 -22.85 -5.09
CA ASN A 477 -9.57 -23.89 -5.55
C ASN A 477 -10.38 -24.54 -4.40
N HIS A 478 -10.71 -23.77 -3.37
CA HIS A 478 -11.35 -24.23 -2.15
C HIS A 478 -12.87 -24.00 -2.20
N LEU A 479 -13.65 -24.95 -1.68
CA LEU A 479 -15.12 -24.90 -1.66
C LEU A 479 -15.67 -23.81 -0.72
N GLY A 480 -14.80 -23.17 0.07
CA GLY A 480 -15.17 -22.04 0.92
C GLY A 480 -16.02 -22.46 2.12
N PRO A 481 -17.04 -21.66 2.51
CA PRO A 481 -17.72 -21.86 3.78
C PRO A 481 -18.44 -23.22 3.97
N SER A 482 -18.76 -23.95 2.89
CA SER A 482 -19.50 -25.22 2.92
C SER A 482 -18.66 -26.50 2.90
N ALA A 483 -17.32 -26.38 3.00
CA ALA A 483 -16.42 -27.52 3.15
C ALA A 483 -16.48 -28.13 4.57
N ASN A 484 -16.32 -29.45 4.67
CA ASN A 484 -16.01 -30.11 5.95
C ASN A 484 -14.56 -29.77 6.35
N LYS A 485 -13.64 -29.93 5.38
CA LYS A 485 -12.23 -29.52 5.47
C LYS A 485 -12.09 -28.02 5.17
N PHE A 486 -12.42 -27.18 6.15
CA PHE A 486 -12.77 -25.77 5.95
C PHE A 486 -11.61 -24.79 5.71
N CYS A 487 -10.35 -25.21 5.84
CA CYS A 487 -9.20 -24.31 5.72
C CYS A 487 -8.64 -24.31 4.29
N PRO A 488 -8.46 -23.14 3.64
CA PRO A 488 -7.76 -23.05 2.35
C PRO A 488 -6.27 -23.44 2.40
N LYS A 489 -5.64 -23.49 3.60
CA LYS A 489 -4.21 -23.82 3.80
C LYS A 489 -3.94 -25.25 4.27
N CYS A 490 -4.88 -25.93 4.92
CA CYS A 490 -4.69 -27.28 5.46
C CYS A 490 -5.97 -28.12 5.51
N MET A 491 -5.84 -29.38 5.90
CA MET A 491 -6.92 -30.36 6.00
C MET A 491 -7.66 -30.31 7.36
N ALA A 492 -7.83 -29.12 7.94
CA ALA A 492 -8.56 -28.93 9.20
C ALA A 492 -10.09 -29.05 9.05
N ASP A 493 -10.72 -29.75 9.99
CA ASP A 493 -12.18 -29.85 10.13
C ASP A 493 -12.64 -29.50 11.57
N SER A 494 -13.92 -29.70 11.85
CA SER A 494 -14.57 -29.31 13.10
C SER A 494 -14.27 -30.22 14.31
N SER A 495 -13.46 -31.27 14.19
CA SER A 495 -13.11 -32.17 15.30
C SER A 495 -12.15 -31.52 16.30
N ASP A 496 -10.91 -31.19 15.90
CA ASP A 496 -10.08 -30.17 16.56
C ASP A 496 -9.73 -29.05 15.57
N PRO A 497 -10.57 -28.00 15.46
CA PRO A 497 -10.30 -26.86 14.57
C PRO A 497 -9.09 -26.02 14.99
N LEU A 498 -8.40 -26.34 16.10
CA LEU A 498 -7.24 -25.63 16.63
C LEU A 498 -6.08 -26.58 16.96
N SER A 499 -5.89 -27.66 16.19
CA SER A 499 -4.63 -28.44 16.18
C SER A 499 -3.60 -27.83 15.21
N PHE A 500 -2.32 -27.93 15.57
CA PHE A 500 -1.18 -27.58 14.70
C PHE A 500 -0.80 -28.72 13.74
N GLU A 501 -1.31 -29.93 13.95
CA GLU A 501 -0.89 -31.16 13.27
C GLU A 501 -1.60 -31.38 11.91
N TRP A 502 -2.50 -30.48 11.52
CA TRP A 502 -3.27 -30.62 10.27
C TRP A 502 -2.39 -30.49 9.03
N GLU A 503 -2.39 -31.56 8.21
CA GLU A 503 -1.71 -31.65 6.93
C GLU A 503 -1.96 -30.40 6.05
N LYS A 504 -0.87 -29.74 5.62
CA LYS A 504 -0.93 -28.58 4.71
C LYS A 504 -1.38 -29.01 3.32
N ARG A 505 -2.19 -28.19 2.65
CA ARG A 505 -2.62 -28.41 1.26
C ARG A 505 -1.48 -28.07 0.30
N THR A 506 -1.45 -28.73 -0.87
CA THR A 506 -0.48 -28.45 -1.93
C THR A 506 -1.16 -28.42 -3.30
N PRO A 507 -0.64 -27.64 -4.28
CA PRO A 507 -1.23 -27.55 -5.63
C PRO A 507 -1.47 -28.92 -6.25
N ASN A 508 -0.46 -29.79 -6.22
CA ASN A 508 -0.48 -31.12 -6.81
C ASN A 508 -1.55 -32.04 -6.19
N LYS A 509 -1.86 -31.89 -4.89
CA LYS A 509 -2.95 -32.63 -4.24
C LYS A 509 -4.31 -32.09 -4.68
N THR A 510 -4.48 -30.76 -4.65
CA THR A 510 -5.72 -30.09 -5.07
C THR A 510 -6.05 -30.36 -6.54
N GLN A 511 -5.07 -30.33 -7.44
CA GLN A 511 -5.23 -30.70 -8.86
C GLN A 511 -5.66 -32.16 -9.03
N ARG A 512 -5.03 -33.12 -8.34
CA ARG A 512 -5.46 -34.54 -8.35
C ARG A 512 -6.90 -34.70 -7.85
N THR A 513 -7.30 -33.97 -6.82
CA THR A 513 -8.70 -33.95 -6.35
C THR A 513 -9.65 -33.35 -7.40
N ILE A 514 -9.26 -32.31 -8.14
CA ILE A 514 -10.05 -31.73 -9.24
C ILE A 514 -10.28 -32.76 -10.36
N GLU A 515 -9.25 -33.47 -10.80
CA GLU A 515 -9.41 -34.53 -11.81
C GLU A 515 -10.29 -35.68 -11.31
N HIS A 516 -10.17 -36.07 -10.04
CA HIS A 516 -11.08 -37.04 -9.43
C HIS A 516 -12.54 -36.53 -9.40
N ILE A 517 -12.79 -35.27 -9.04
CA ILE A 517 -14.13 -34.65 -9.06
C ILE A 517 -14.69 -34.58 -10.49
N LYS A 518 -13.86 -34.37 -11.52
CA LYS A 518 -14.31 -34.37 -12.93
C LYS A 518 -14.87 -35.74 -13.35
N ILE A 519 -14.24 -36.85 -12.96
CA ILE A 519 -14.66 -38.21 -13.37
C ILE A 519 -15.66 -38.89 -12.43
N ALA A 520 -15.72 -38.50 -11.15
CA ALA A 520 -16.53 -39.19 -10.15
C ALA A 520 -18.05 -38.99 -10.33
N ARG A 521 -18.84 -39.95 -9.81
CA ARG A 521 -20.32 -39.87 -9.79
C ARG A 521 -20.83 -39.05 -8.60
N ASN A 522 -20.24 -39.21 -7.41
CA ASN A 522 -20.62 -38.56 -6.15
C ASN A 522 -19.95 -37.18 -5.95
N LYS A 523 -19.90 -36.34 -6.99
CA LYS A 523 -19.10 -35.09 -7.00
C LYS A 523 -19.36 -34.14 -5.82
N VAL A 524 -20.58 -34.11 -5.28
CA VAL A 524 -20.95 -33.23 -4.14
C VAL A 524 -20.28 -33.66 -2.84
N GLU A 525 -20.08 -34.97 -2.66
CA GLU A 525 -19.48 -35.58 -1.47
C GLU A 525 -17.97 -35.30 -1.44
N ILE A 526 -17.26 -35.71 -2.50
CA ILE A 526 -15.80 -35.51 -2.65
C ILE A 526 -15.41 -34.03 -2.47
N ARG A 527 -16.19 -33.09 -3.05
CA ARG A 527 -15.99 -31.64 -2.85
C ARG A 527 -16.05 -31.24 -1.37
N LYS A 528 -17.03 -31.73 -0.61
CA LYS A 528 -17.19 -31.41 0.82
C LYS A 528 -16.11 -32.06 1.68
N GLU A 529 -15.83 -33.33 1.43
CA GLU A 529 -14.83 -34.13 2.14
C GLU A 529 -13.42 -33.58 1.98
N ASN A 530 -13.06 -33.12 0.77
CA ASN A 530 -11.74 -32.57 0.48
C ASN A 530 -11.70 -31.05 0.63
N GLY A 531 -12.85 -30.38 0.69
CA GLY A 531 -12.97 -28.92 0.65
C GLY A 531 -12.53 -28.29 -0.69
N VAL A 532 -12.56 -29.04 -1.79
CA VAL A 532 -12.08 -28.59 -3.11
C VAL A 532 -13.24 -28.22 -4.03
N LYS A 533 -13.01 -27.24 -4.92
CA LYS A 533 -13.92 -26.79 -5.97
C LYS A 533 -13.17 -26.73 -7.30
N GLU A 534 -13.74 -27.36 -8.32
CA GLU A 534 -13.19 -27.38 -9.67
C GLU A 534 -13.48 -26.07 -10.43
N HIS A 535 -12.41 -25.38 -10.81
CA HIS A 535 -12.37 -24.27 -11.75
C HIS A 535 -10.94 -24.08 -12.26
N THR A 536 -10.77 -23.59 -13.49
CA THR A 536 -9.46 -23.19 -14.02
C THR A 536 -8.89 -22.05 -13.18
N ASN A 537 -7.60 -22.09 -12.86
CA ASN A 537 -6.97 -21.15 -11.94
C ASN A 537 -5.60 -20.74 -12.48
N CYS A 538 -5.50 -19.47 -12.90
CA CYS A 538 -4.32 -18.87 -13.51
C CYS A 538 -3.18 -18.58 -12.51
N PHE A 539 -3.40 -18.76 -11.21
CA PHE A 539 -2.36 -18.49 -10.21
C PHE A 539 -1.40 -19.67 -10.00
N TRP A 540 -1.74 -20.90 -10.43
CA TRP A 540 -0.88 -22.08 -10.22
C TRP A 540 0.49 -22.00 -10.90
N GLU A 541 0.62 -21.23 -11.99
CA GLU A 541 1.85 -21.10 -12.77
C GLU A 541 2.79 -20.01 -12.20
N ILE A 542 2.30 -19.13 -11.32
CA ILE A 542 3.07 -18.05 -10.70
C ILE A 542 3.18 -18.12 -9.18
N ILE A 543 2.34 -18.91 -8.48
CA ILE A 543 2.35 -18.93 -7.01
C ILE A 543 1.76 -20.20 -6.37
N ASN A 544 2.32 -20.62 -5.23
CA ASN A 544 1.74 -21.68 -4.41
C ASN A 544 0.59 -21.12 -3.57
N CYS A 545 -0.62 -21.05 -4.15
CA CYS A 545 -1.79 -20.42 -3.55
C CYS A 545 -2.09 -20.83 -2.09
N HIS A 546 -1.91 -22.10 -1.72
CA HIS A 546 -2.17 -22.59 -0.36
C HIS A 546 -1.19 -22.08 0.70
N LYS A 547 0.04 -21.74 0.27
CA LYS A 547 1.13 -21.24 1.11
C LYS A 547 1.11 -19.70 1.07
N ASP A 548 1.16 -19.16 -0.13
CA ASP A 548 1.48 -17.76 -0.43
C ASP A 548 0.27 -16.80 -0.46
N THR A 549 -0.84 -17.20 0.15
CA THR A 549 -1.97 -16.32 0.51
C THR A 549 -1.92 -15.96 2.00
N PRO A 550 -1.06 -15.03 2.44
CA PRO A 550 -0.89 -14.73 3.86
C PRO A 550 -2.12 -14.08 4.50
N THR A 551 -2.28 -14.32 5.79
CA THR A 551 -3.44 -13.91 6.60
C THR A 551 -3.45 -12.40 6.85
N GLY A 552 -4.24 -11.66 6.06
CA GLY A 552 -4.37 -10.20 6.15
C GLY A 552 -4.83 -9.69 7.52
N LEU A 553 -4.07 -8.74 8.10
CA LEU A 553 -4.25 -8.24 9.47
C LEU A 553 -5.62 -7.61 9.74
N LEU A 554 -6.22 -6.90 8.77
CA LEU A 554 -7.50 -6.21 8.95
C LEU A 554 -8.63 -7.21 9.06
N HIS A 555 -8.67 -8.18 8.15
CA HIS A 555 -9.70 -9.22 8.12
C HIS A 555 -9.50 -10.29 9.19
N PHE A 556 -8.27 -10.64 9.56
CA PHE A 556 -7.96 -11.58 10.63
C PHE A 556 -8.21 -11.00 12.03
N MET A 557 -7.50 -9.92 12.38
CA MET A 557 -7.46 -9.46 13.76
C MET A 557 -8.70 -8.64 14.11
N TYR A 558 -8.90 -7.53 13.41
CA TYR A 558 -9.91 -6.54 13.80
C TYR A 558 -11.31 -6.94 13.35
N LEU A 559 -11.49 -7.36 12.10
CA LEU A 559 -12.76 -7.88 11.55
C LEU A 559 -12.90 -9.42 11.69
N GLY A 560 -12.08 -10.04 12.54
CA GLY A 560 -12.16 -11.46 12.89
C GLY A 560 -12.12 -11.66 14.39
N LEU A 561 -10.95 -11.88 14.97
CA LEU A 561 -10.80 -12.25 16.39
C LEU A 561 -11.45 -11.24 17.33
N VAL A 562 -11.10 -9.95 17.19
CA VAL A 562 -11.63 -8.87 18.04
C VAL A 562 -13.14 -8.71 17.82
N LYS A 563 -13.61 -8.62 16.57
CA LYS A 563 -15.05 -8.48 16.28
C LYS A 563 -15.88 -9.63 16.85
N HIS A 564 -15.47 -10.88 16.63
CA HIS A 564 -16.18 -12.05 17.14
C HIS A 564 -16.17 -12.12 18.67
N LEU A 565 -15.03 -11.83 19.32
CA LEU A 565 -14.94 -11.82 20.79
C LEU A 565 -15.78 -10.70 21.39
N VAL A 566 -15.72 -9.47 20.87
CA VAL A 566 -16.52 -8.33 21.35
C VAL A 566 -18.01 -8.59 21.14
N GLN A 567 -18.43 -9.10 19.98
CA GLN A 567 -19.82 -9.52 19.75
C GLN A 567 -20.26 -10.58 20.77
N LEU A 568 -19.45 -11.62 21.02
CA LEU A 568 -19.74 -12.64 22.02
C LEU A 568 -19.85 -12.05 23.43
N CYS A 569 -18.95 -11.15 23.83
CA CYS A 569 -19.02 -10.48 25.13
C CYS A 569 -20.32 -9.67 25.29
N LEU A 570 -20.75 -8.96 24.24
CA LEU A 570 -21.98 -8.18 24.25
C LEU A 570 -23.25 -9.04 24.34
N THR A 571 -23.23 -10.32 23.93
CA THR A 571 -24.37 -11.24 24.17
C THR A 571 -24.47 -11.72 25.63
N LYS A 572 -23.41 -11.54 26.44
CA LYS A 572 -23.41 -11.89 27.88
C LYS A 572 -23.75 -10.71 28.80
N LEU A 573 -24.08 -9.54 28.24
CA LEU A 573 -24.42 -8.33 28.99
C LEU A 573 -25.89 -7.96 28.84
N SER A 574 -26.50 -7.50 29.94
CA SER A 574 -27.82 -6.87 29.94
C SER A 574 -27.82 -5.50 29.26
N GLU A 575 -28.98 -5.00 28.83
CA GLU A 575 -29.09 -3.66 28.24
C GLU A 575 -28.64 -2.54 29.21
N GLN A 576 -28.87 -2.69 30.51
CA GLN A 576 -28.36 -1.74 31.51
C GLN A 576 -26.82 -1.77 31.62
N GLN A 577 -26.19 -2.94 31.45
CA GLN A 577 -24.74 -3.02 31.34
C GLN A 577 -24.25 -2.39 30.03
N LYS A 578 -24.95 -2.56 28.91
CA LYS A 578 -24.61 -1.91 27.63
C LYS A 578 -24.71 -0.39 27.71
N GLU A 579 -25.75 0.16 28.33
CA GLU A 579 -25.86 1.61 28.59
C GLU A 579 -24.66 2.12 29.41
N LYS A 580 -24.31 1.42 30.50
CA LYS A 580 -23.11 1.73 31.30
C LYS A 580 -21.81 1.61 30.50
N LEU A 581 -21.72 0.66 29.57
CA LEU A 581 -20.58 0.45 28.68
C LEU A 581 -20.41 1.63 27.72
N GLU A 582 -21.51 2.13 27.13
CA GLU A 582 -21.51 3.33 26.27
C GLU A 582 -21.10 4.59 27.04
N LEU A 583 -21.66 4.79 28.24
CA LEU A 583 -21.38 5.95 29.09
C LEU A 583 -19.92 5.99 29.57
N HIS A 584 -19.37 4.84 29.96
CA HIS A 584 -17.95 4.73 30.31
C HIS A 584 -17.04 4.96 29.09
N LEU A 585 -17.37 4.40 27.93
CA LEU A 585 -16.59 4.59 26.69
C LEU A 585 -16.57 6.07 26.25
N ASN A 586 -17.68 6.79 26.44
CA ASN A 586 -17.74 8.25 26.22
C ASN A 586 -16.89 9.07 27.22
N SER A 587 -16.54 8.51 28.38
CA SER A 587 -15.71 9.20 29.39
C SER A 587 -14.19 9.00 29.20
N LEU A 588 -13.78 8.12 28.29
CA LEU A 588 -12.37 7.86 28.03
C LEU A 588 -11.74 8.99 27.18
N ASN A 589 -10.58 9.49 27.59
CA ASN A 589 -9.83 10.44 26.76
C ASN A 589 -9.18 9.70 25.58
N LEU A 590 -9.84 9.71 24.43
CA LEU A 590 -9.35 9.12 23.18
C LEU A 590 -8.79 10.16 22.19
N THR A 591 -8.53 11.40 22.62
CA THR A 591 -8.09 12.49 21.72
C THR A 591 -6.74 12.25 21.05
N SER A 592 -5.90 11.37 21.60
CA SER A 592 -4.60 10.95 21.06
C SER A 592 -4.67 9.74 20.12
N PHE A 593 -5.86 9.25 19.77
CA PHE A 593 -6.05 8.13 18.84
C PHE A 593 -6.42 8.67 17.44
N PRO A 594 -5.86 8.13 16.33
CA PRO A 594 -6.19 8.61 14.98
C PRO A 594 -7.67 8.47 14.58
N TYR A 595 -8.36 7.47 15.15
CA TYR A 595 -9.78 7.20 14.90
C TYR A 595 -10.51 6.94 16.24
N PRO A 596 -10.86 7.99 16.99
CA PRO A 596 -11.49 7.83 18.31
C PRO A 596 -12.89 7.23 18.17
N VAL A 597 -13.17 6.20 18.98
CA VAL A 597 -14.52 5.64 19.13
C VAL A 597 -15.31 6.40 20.19
N ASN A 598 -16.62 6.17 20.24
CA ASN A 598 -17.52 6.71 21.26
C ASN A 598 -18.55 5.65 21.65
N GLY A 599 -19.41 5.93 22.63
CA GLY A 599 -20.38 4.97 23.19
C GLY A 599 -21.23 4.25 22.13
N LYS A 600 -21.63 4.93 21.06
CA LYS A 600 -22.36 4.37 19.92
C LYS A 600 -21.60 3.25 19.19
N PHE A 601 -20.34 2.97 19.55
CA PHE A 601 -19.61 1.77 19.13
C PHE A 601 -20.36 0.50 19.50
N ILE A 602 -20.93 0.44 20.72
CA ILE A 602 -21.66 -0.72 21.23
C ILE A 602 -22.97 -0.95 20.47
N LYS A 603 -23.87 0.05 20.42
CA LYS A 603 -25.15 -0.01 19.69
C LYS A 603 -25.04 -0.42 18.22
N TYR A 604 -23.92 -0.11 17.55
CA TYR A 604 -23.74 -0.34 16.12
C TYR A 604 -22.64 -1.36 15.78
N VAL A 605 -22.21 -2.18 16.75
CA VAL A 605 -21.04 -3.10 16.66
C VAL A 605 -20.96 -3.93 15.37
N ASP A 606 -22.09 -4.43 14.86
CA ASP A 606 -22.13 -5.24 13.63
C ASP A 606 -21.69 -4.46 12.39
N SER A 607 -21.99 -3.17 12.34
CA SER A 607 -21.63 -2.25 11.24
C SER A 607 -20.28 -1.56 11.42
N ARG A 608 -19.54 -1.85 12.50
CA ARG A 608 -18.24 -1.25 12.78
C ARG A 608 -17.15 -1.75 11.85
N GLN A 609 -16.30 -0.81 11.44
CA GLN A 609 -15.16 -1.02 10.55
C GLN A 609 -13.92 -1.47 11.34
N GLY A 610 -12.93 -2.08 10.69
CA GLY A 610 -11.75 -2.59 11.38
C GLY A 610 -10.96 -1.52 12.14
N LYS A 611 -10.95 -0.26 11.65
CA LYS A 611 -10.37 0.89 12.38
C LYS A 611 -11.05 1.14 13.74
N ASP A 612 -12.36 0.93 13.83
CA ASP A 612 -13.12 1.13 15.07
C ASP A 612 -12.73 0.04 16.09
N PHE A 613 -12.62 -1.22 15.63
CA PHE A 613 -12.14 -2.34 16.45
C PHE A 613 -10.66 -2.20 16.85
N LYS A 614 -9.81 -1.63 15.98
CA LYS A 614 -8.38 -1.35 16.24
C LYS A 614 -8.19 -0.30 17.33
N THR A 615 -9.04 0.73 17.38
CA THR A 615 -9.08 1.65 18.53
C THR A 615 -9.70 0.99 19.75
N TYR A 616 -10.83 0.30 19.59
CA TYR A 616 -11.57 -0.26 20.73
C TYR A 616 -10.78 -1.34 21.48
N VAL A 617 -10.06 -2.25 20.81
CA VAL A 617 -9.30 -3.32 21.50
C VAL A 617 -8.29 -2.78 22.51
N GLN A 618 -7.70 -1.61 22.24
CA GLN A 618 -6.75 -0.93 23.14
C GLN A 618 -7.40 -0.38 24.42
N VAL A 619 -8.73 -0.34 24.51
CA VAL A 619 -9.46 0.11 25.72
C VAL A 619 -10.57 -0.87 26.17
N ALA A 620 -10.80 -1.93 25.39
CA ALA A 620 -11.88 -2.90 25.58
C ALA A 620 -11.80 -3.61 26.94
N PHE A 621 -10.58 -3.88 27.44
CA PHE A 621 -10.38 -4.48 28.75
C PHE A 621 -11.07 -3.64 29.83
N PHE A 622 -10.63 -2.39 30.02
CA PHE A 622 -11.11 -1.49 31.07
C PHE A 622 -12.61 -1.20 30.94
N ASN A 623 -13.09 -1.00 29.70
CA ASN A 623 -14.50 -0.74 29.45
C ASN A 623 -15.38 -1.95 29.82
N MET A 624 -14.97 -3.17 29.47
CA MET A 624 -15.67 -4.40 29.86
C MET A 624 -15.50 -4.74 31.37
N GLU A 625 -14.38 -4.35 31.98
CA GLU A 625 -14.13 -4.55 33.41
C GLU A 625 -15.05 -3.68 34.29
N TYR A 626 -15.35 -2.45 33.84
CA TYR A 626 -16.29 -1.53 34.48
C TYR A 626 -17.70 -2.13 34.64
N VAL A 627 -18.18 -2.83 33.62
CA VAL A 627 -19.49 -3.52 33.65
C VAL A 627 -19.44 -4.93 34.27
N ARG A 628 -18.30 -5.30 34.86
CA ARG A 628 -18.01 -6.59 35.52
C ARG A 628 -18.20 -7.81 34.62
N LEU A 629 -17.72 -7.74 33.37
CA LEU A 629 -17.69 -8.89 32.47
C LEU A 629 -16.86 -10.05 33.10
N PRO A 630 -17.28 -11.34 32.98
CA PRO A 630 -16.57 -12.45 33.62
C PRO A 630 -15.10 -12.59 33.18
N MET A 631 -14.22 -12.89 34.15
CA MET A 631 -12.76 -12.88 33.99
C MET A 631 -12.25 -13.65 32.76
N LYS A 632 -12.88 -14.78 32.38
CA LYS A 632 -12.47 -15.54 31.18
C LYS A 632 -12.51 -14.72 29.88
N TYR A 633 -13.48 -13.83 29.74
CA TYR A 633 -13.59 -12.94 28.58
C TYR A 633 -12.59 -11.79 28.66
N LEU A 634 -12.33 -11.25 29.87
CA LEU A 634 -11.31 -10.23 30.10
C LEU A 634 -9.89 -10.77 29.81
N GLN A 635 -9.59 -12.02 30.15
CA GLN A 635 -8.35 -12.71 29.78
C GLN A 635 -8.20 -12.80 28.26
N ALA A 636 -9.25 -13.21 27.53
CA ALA A 636 -9.22 -13.27 26.07
C ALA A 636 -9.07 -11.89 25.40
N ILE A 637 -9.73 -10.86 25.94
CA ILE A 637 -9.60 -9.47 25.47
C ILE A 637 -8.17 -8.98 25.69
N SER A 638 -7.59 -9.22 26.88
CA SER A 638 -6.21 -8.87 27.22
C SER A 638 -5.21 -9.57 26.29
N ALA A 639 -5.38 -10.86 26.01
CA ALA A 639 -4.53 -11.61 25.09
C ALA A 639 -4.57 -11.04 23.65
N LEU A 640 -5.77 -10.74 23.11
CA LEU A 640 -5.86 -10.08 21.81
C LEU A 640 -5.28 -8.65 21.82
N ALA A 641 -5.42 -7.93 22.93
CA ALA A 641 -4.90 -6.57 23.05
C ALA A 641 -3.35 -6.55 23.10
N MET A 642 -2.72 -7.48 23.83
CA MET A 642 -1.26 -7.66 23.81
C MET A 642 -0.77 -8.14 22.44
N MET A 643 -1.42 -9.14 21.82
CA MET A 643 -1.07 -9.60 20.47
C MET A 643 -1.15 -8.46 19.43
N SER A 644 -2.17 -7.59 19.54
CA SER A 644 -2.30 -6.39 18.72
C SER A 644 -1.17 -5.39 18.97
N LYS A 645 -0.71 -5.23 20.23
CA LYS A 645 0.48 -4.43 20.58
C LYS A 645 1.72 -4.99 19.90
N HIS A 646 2.09 -6.24 20.19
CA HIS A 646 3.36 -6.84 19.77
C HIS A 646 3.51 -6.95 18.23
N ILE A 647 2.40 -7.18 17.51
CA ILE A 647 2.35 -7.08 16.03
C ILE A 647 2.67 -5.65 15.55
N HIS A 648 2.18 -4.61 16.23
CA HIS A 648 2.38 -3.21 15.82
C HIS A 648 3.67 -2.57 16.33
N THR A 649 4.27 -3.06 17.43
CA THR A 649 5.59 -2.66 17.92
C THR A 649 6.74 -3.37 17.21
N THR A 650 6.46 -4.30 16.28
CA THR A 650 7.43 -5.13 15.55
C THR A 650 8.33 -5.92 16.50
N GLU A 651 7.72 -6.60 17.46
CA GLU A 651 8.42 -7.55 18.32
C GLU A 651 8.70 -8.88 17.59
N GLY A 652 9.62 -9.67 18.13
CA GLY A 652 10.07 -10.90 17.48
C GLY A 652 8.95 -11.91 17.30
N THR A 653 9.07 -12.75 16.26
CA THR A 653 8.12 -13.82 15.93
C THR A 653 7.82 -14.74 17.13
N GLU A 654 8.79 -14.91 18.03
CA GLU A 654 8.65 -15.67 19.29
C GLU A 654 7.63 -15.05 20.28
N THR A 655 7.59 -13.72 20.41
CA THR A 655 6.60 -13.04 21.27
C THR A 655 5.20 -13.23 20.69
N VAL A 656 5.06 -13.05 19.37
CA VAL A 656 3.78 -13.22 18.67
C VAL A 656 3.29 -14.68 18.73
N ASP A 657 4.20 -15.67 18.62
CA ASP A 657 3.91 -17.09 18.81
C ASP A 657 3.43 -17.40 20.24
N LYS A 658 4.06 -16.80 21.25
CA LYS A 658 3.64 -16.89 22.65
C LYS A 658 2.24 -16.31 22.88
N ASP A 659 1.91 -15.16 22.29
CA ASP A 659 0.57 -14.58 22.36
C ASP A 659 -0.49 -15.46 21.68
N ILE A 660 -0.19 -15.97 20.48
CA ILE A 660 -1.05 -16.87 19.72
C ILE A 660 -1.37 -18.11 20.55
N LYS A 661 -0.34 -18.75 21.13
CA LYS A 661 -0.50 -19.94 21.98
C LYS A 661 -1.31 -19.65 23.24
N ASN A 662 -1.06 -18.52 23.91
CA ASN A 662 -1.83 -18.05 25.06
C ASN A 662 -3.32 -17.83 24.72
N TYR A 663 -3.60 -17.12 23.62
CA TYR A 663 -4.97 -16.89 23.16
C TYR A 663 -5.67 -18.21 22.77
N ILE A 664 -5.00 -19.10 22.03
CA ILE A 664 -5.55 -20.42 21.66
C ILE A 664 -5.89 -21.24 22.91
N ALA A 665 -5.04 -21.26 23.93
CA ALA A 665 -5.31 -21.96 25.19
C ALA A 665 -6.56 -21.41 25.89
N ILE A 666 -6.67 -20.07 26.01
CA ILE A 666 -7.87 -19.41 26.58
C ILE A 666 -9.13 -19.77 25.78
N ILE A 667 -9.06 -19.83 24.45
CA ILE A 667 -10.19 -20.22 23.61
C ILE A 667 -10.55 -21.70 23.79
N LYS A 668 -9.59 -22.63 23.70
CA LYS A 668 -9.84 -24.08 23.90
C LYS A 668 -10.44 -24.38 25.28
N GLU A 669 -9.85 -23.86 26.34
CA GLU A 669 -10.26 -24.15 27.73
C GLU A 669 -11.55 -23.44 28.15
N LYS A 670 -11.70 -22.15 27.79
CA LYS A 670 -12.63 -21.24 28.48
C LYS A 670 -13.68 -20.62 27.56
N ILE A 671 -13.45 -20.54 26.25
CA ILE A 671 -14.38 -19.92 25.29
C ILE A 671 -14.51 -20.76 24.00
N PRO A 672 -14.91 -22.06 24.10
CA PRO A 672 -14.99 -22.95 22.94
C PRO A 672 -16.01 -22.49 21.89
N GLU A 673 -16.90 -21.56 22.25
CA GLU A 673 -17.83 -20.85 21.34
C GLU A 673 -17.09 -20.16 20.16
N LEU A 674 -15.80 -19.88 20.28
CA LEU A 674 -14.95 -19.25 19.25
C LEU A 674 -14.03 -20.23 18.51
N SER A 675 -13.85 -21.47 18.98
CA SER A 675 -12.99 -22.48 18.33
C SER A 675 -13.49 -22.86 16.93
N SER A 676 -14.81 -22.89 16.73
CA SER A 676 -15.45 -23.20 15.44
C SER A 676 -15.39 -22.06 14.41
N LYS A 677 -14.85 -20.88 14.77
CA LYS A 677 -14.74 -19.75 13.85
C LYS A 677 -13.49 -19.92 12.98
N LYS A 678 -13.69 -20.03 11.66
CA LYS A 678 -12.64 -20.13 10.63
C LYS A 678 -11.49 -19.11 10.79
N LYS A 679 -11.80 -17.87 11.21
CA LYS A 679 -10.76 -16.84 11.48
C LYS A 679 -9.91 -17.11 12.73
N THR A 680 -10.42 -17.84 13.73
CA THR A 680 -9.62 -18.33 14.88
C THR A 680 -8.62 -19.39 14.44
N HIS A 681 -9.00 -20.27 13.50
CA HIS A 681 -8.08 -21.26 12.92
C HIS A 681 -6.93 -20.63 12.11
N LEU A 682 -7.07 -19.41 11.60
CA LEU A 682 -5.95 -18.74 10.91
C LEU A 682 -4.77 -18.44 11.85
N CYS A 683 -4.98 -18.40 13.18
CA CYS A 683 -3.90 -18.38 14.16
C CYS A 683 -2.92 -19.56 13.99
N MET A 684 -3.39 -20.73 13.53
CA MET A 684 -2.59 -21.94 13.33
C MET A 684 -1.63 -21.85 12.13
N HIS A 685 -1.71 -20.79 11.32
CA HIS A 685 -0.86 -20.55 10.14
C HIS A 685 -0.04 -19.26 10.26
N LEU A 686 -0.33 -18.40 11.24
CA LEU A 686 0.18 -17.04 11.24
C LEU A 686 1.70 -16.95 11.45
N ILE A 687 2.30 -17.89 12.19
CA ILE A 687 3.75 -17.98 12.36
C ILE A 687 4.45 -18.49 11.09
N ASP A 688 3.78 -19.32 10.29
CA ASP A 688 4.27 -19.72 8.98
C ASP A 688 4.20 -18.53 8.02
N ASP A 689 3.05 -17.84 7.97
CA ASP A 689 2.85 -16.62 7.16
C ASP A 689 3.90 -15.54 7.49
N ILE A 690 4.29 -15.38 8.77
CA ILE A 690 5.35 -14.42 9.19
C ILE A 690 6.74 -14.84 8.68
N LYS A 691 7.11 -16.11 8.84
CA LYS A 691 8.41 -16.61 8.34
C LYS A 691 8.50 -16.48 6.83
N GLU A 692 7.39 -16.72 6.15
CA GLU A 692 7.31 -16.79 4.70
C GLU A 692 7.27 -15.41 4.03
N HIS A 693 6.49 -14.45 4.58
CA HIS A 693 6.18 -13.17 3.96
C HIS A 693 6.48 -11.94 4.85
N GLY A 694 7.33 -12.08 5.86
CA GLY A 694 7.70 -10.98 6.75
C GLY A 694 6.62 -10.61 7.76
N CYS A 695 6.70 -9.42 8.36
CA CYS A 695 5.73 -8.97 9.36
C CYS A 695 4.34 -8.72 8.73
N LEU A 696 3.27 -9.00 9.48
CA LEU A 696 1.86 -8.76 9.08
C LEU A 696 1.57 -7.36 8.54
N LEU A 697 2.35 -6.36 8.94
CA LEU A 697 2.20 -4.98 8.50
C LEU A 697 2.58 -4.79 7.02
N GLU A 698 3.43 -5.67 6.49
CA GLU A 698 4.02 -5.60 5.15
C GLU A 698 3.11 -6.16 4.05
N TYR A 699 2.11 -6.95 4.45
CA TYR A 699 0.98 -7.43 3.66
C TYR A 699 -0.36 -6.95 4.27
N SER A 700 -0.35 -5.77 4.90
CA SER A 700 -1.54 -5.15 5.48
C SER A 700 -2.50 -4.61 4.40
N GLU A 701 -3.77 -5.00 4.53
CA GLU A 701 -4.89 -4.65 3.63
C GLU A 701 -5.27 -3.16 3.70
N ASP A 702 -4.89 -2.46 4.78
CA ASP A 702 -5.27 -1.06 5.08
C ASP A 702 -4.99 -0.08 3.92
N ALA A 703 -4.01 -0.34 3.05
CA ALA A 703 -3.67 0.53 1.92
C ALA A 703 -4.57 0.31 0.69
N PHE A 704 -4.88 -0.96 0.38
CA PHE A 704 -5.72 -1.35 -0.75
C PHE A 704 -7.20 -0.99 -0.51
N GLU A 705 -7.66 -1.15 0.74
CA GLU A 705 -9.01 -0.82 1.17
C GLU A 705 -9.32 0.69 1.11
N LYS A 706 -8.33 1.55 1.42
CA LYS A 706 -8.47 3.00 1.20
C LYS A 706 -8.66 3.34 -0.29
N ASN A 707 -8.02 2.58 -1.17
CA ASN A 707 -8.07 2.82 -2.61
C ASN A 707 -9.43 2.41 -3.24
N HIS A 708 -10.18 1.47 -2.63
CA HIS A 708 -11.54 1.12 -3.06
C HIS A 708 -12.49 2.34 -3.11
N GLY A 709 -12.32 3.31 -2.21
CA GLY A 709 -13.08 4.56 -2.24
C GLY A 709 -12.75 5.45 -3.45
N LEU A 710 -11.50 5.45 -3.89
CA LEU A 710 -11.04 6.21 -5.06
C LEU A 710 -11.50 5.54 -6.36
N ILE A 711 -11.41 4.21 -6.44
CA ILE A 711 -11.93 3.41 -7.57
C ILE A 711 -13.45 3.60 -7.75
N ARG A 712 -14.23 3.59 -6.66
CA ARG A 712 -15.68 3.85 -6.73
C ARG A 712 -16.01 5.30 -7.10
N SER A 713 -15.21 6.26 -6.66
CA SER A 713 -15.39 7.67 -7.03
C SER A 713 -15.08 7.91 -8.51
N GLU A 714 -14.06 7.24 -9.03
CA GLU A 714 -13.68 7.19 -10.45
C GLU A 714 -14.81 6.61 -11.31
N ILE A 715 -15.28 5.39 -11.00
CA ILE A 715 -16.39 4.74 -11.71
C ILE A 715 -17.67 5.59 -11.66
N PHE A 716 -17.95 6.31 -10.57
CA PHE A 716 -19.16 7.13 -10.44
C PHE A 716 -19.20 8.38 -11.35
N ILE A 717 -18.05 8.97 -11.72
CA ILE A 717 -18.00 10.16 -12.58
C ILE A 717 -17.97 9.84 -14.08
N GLN A 718 -17.81 8.57 -14.46
CA GLN A 718 -17.75 8.13 -15.86
C GLN A 718 -19.13 8.06 -16.52
N ASN A 719 -19.17 8.09 -17.85
CA ASN A 719 -20.39 7.94 -18.66
C ASN A 719 -21.04 6.53 -18.59
N GLN A 720 -20.46 5.60 -17.83
CA GLN A 720 -20.86 4.20 -17.63
C GLN A 720 -20.77 3.28 -18.86
N LEU A 721 -20.34 3.76 -20.04
CA LEU A 721 -20.30 2.96 -21.27
C LEU A 721 -19.16 1.93 -21.28
N ALA A 722 -17.96 2.32 -20.87
CA ALA A 722 -16.75 1.47 -20.94
C ALA A 722 -15.99 1.39 -19.61
N LYS A 723 -16.73 1.33 -18.47
CA LYS A 723 -16.22 1.43 -17.08
C LYS A 723 -14.84 0.82 -16.81
N SER A 724 -14.59 -0.40 -17.29
CA SER A 724 -13.31 -1.10 -17.08
C SER A 724 -12.17 -0.50 -17.91
N ARG A 725 -12.40 -0.10 -19.16
CA ARG A 725 -11.45 0.69 -19.98
C ARG A 725 -11.20 2.04 -19.35
N ASP A 726 -12.27 2.77 -19.03
CA ASP A 726 -12.19 4.15 -18.56
C ASP A 726 -11.44 4.22 -17.22
N THR A 727 -11.72 3.28 -16.31
CA THR A 727 -11.01 3.14 -15.04
C THR A 727 -9.55 2.69 -15.22
N ALA A 728 -9.27 1.70 -16.07
CA ALA A 728 -7.90 1.26 -16.34
C ALA A 728 -7.06 2.41 -16.94
N ALA A 729 -7.57 3.06 -17.99
CA ALA A 729 -6.94 4.21 -18.63
C ALA A 729 -6.72 5.36 -17.65
N GLN A 730 -7.70 5.69 -16.79
CA GLN A 730 -7.54 6.78 -15.83
C GLN A 730 -6.54 6.44 -14.73
N PHE A 731 -6.48 5.20 -14.23
CA PHE A 731 -5.43 4.80 -13.27
C PHE A 731 -4.03 4.77 -13.90
N SER A 732 -3.92 4.41 -15.19
CA SER A 732 -2.68 4.59 -15.96
C SER A 732 -2.29 6.06 -16.10
N ARG A 733 -3.20 6.97 -16.50
CA ARG A 733 -2.91 8.43 -16.53
C ARG A 733 -2.43 8.95 -15.18
N ASN A 734 -3.09 8.55 -14.09
CA ASN A 734 -2.69 8.96 -12.74
C ASN A 734 -1.25 8.50 -12.42
N ALA A 735 -0.82 7.34 -12.92
CA ALA A 735 0.55 6.82 -12.75
C ALA A 735 1.57 7.54 -13.65
N ILE A 736 1.24 7.79 -14.92
CA ILE A 736 2.09 8.55 -15.85
C ILE A 736 2.29 9.99 -15.35
N LEU A 737 1.22 10.67 -14.94
CA LEU A 737 1.30 12.02 -14.38
C LEU A 737 2.14 12.05 -13.09
N GLU A 738 1.93 11.10 -12.18
CA GLU A 738 2.72 10.97 -10.95
C GLU A 738 4.21 10.76 -11.26
N HIS A 739 4.53 9.96 -12.28
CA HIS A 739 5.89 9.69 -12.74
C HIS A 739 6.56 10.95 -13.28
N ILE A 740 5.94 11.63 -14.24
CA ILE A 740 6.44 12.88 -14.85
C ILE A 740 6.66 13.95 -13.77
N ILE A 741 5.66 14.21 -12.92
CA ILE A 741 5.72 15.22 -11.85
C ILE A 741 6.82 14.94 -10.83
N SER A 742 7.11 13.67 -10.57
CA SER A 742 8.11 13.27 -9.57
C SER A 742 9.55 13.20 -10.09
N GLY A 743 9.77 13.48 -11.38
CA GLY A 743 11.09 13.40 -12.03
C GLY A 743 11.44 12.00 -12.51
N GLY A 744 10.44 11.18 -12.86
CA GLY A 744 10.67 9.89 -13.51
C GLY A 744 11.26 10.04 -14.90
N TYR A 745 12.11 9.07 -15.27
CA TYR A 745 12.72 8.98 -16.59
C TYR A 745 11.77 8.32 -17.60
N PHE A 746 11.80 8.78 -18.85
CA PHE A 746 11.06 8.18 -19.96
C PHE A 746 11.82 8.34 -21.28
N LEU A 747 11.44 7.53 -22.27
CA LEU A 747 12.18 7.39 -23.52
C LEU A 747 11.69 8.38 -24.58
N ASP A 748 12.52 9.36 -24.92
CA ASP A 748 12.32 10.26 -26.06
C ASP A 748 13.46 10.09 -27.06
N ASN A 749 13.15 9.86 -28.34
CA ASN A 749 14.15 9.72 -29.41
C ASN A 749 15.34 8.78 -29.05
N ASN A 750 15.00 7.63 -28.43
CA ASN A 750 15.93 6.63 -27.86
C ASN A 750 16.79 7.06 -26.66
N ASN A 751 16.63 8.28 -26.14
CA ASN A 751 17.30 8.79 -24.94
C ASN A 751 16.36 8.74 -23.73
N TRP A 752 16.91 8.47 -22.54
CA TRP A 752 16.15 8.52 -21.28
C TRP A 752 16.22 9.92 -20.68
N ILE A 753 15.14 10.68 -20.86
CA ILE A 753 15.01 12.07 -20.39
C ILE A 753 14.03 12.16 -19.21
N GLN A 754 13.97 13.33 -18.57
CA GLN A 754 13.02 13.62 -17.49
C GLN A 754 12.14 14.81 -17.88
N ALA A 755 11.07 15.05 -17.13
CA ALA A 755 10.33 16.30 -17.22
C ALA A 755 11.22 17.50 -16.86
N SER A 756 10.90 18.66 -17.45
CA SER A 756 11.53 19.96 -17.18
C SER A 756 11.65 20.26 -15.68
N GLN A 757 12.70 21.00 -15.29
CA GLN A 757 12.95 21.33 -13.89
C GLN A 757 11.84 22.23 -13.29
N GLN A 758 11.11 23.00 -14.11
CA GLN A 758 9.96 23.80 -13.67
C GLN A 758 8.77 22.88 -13.32
N VAL A 759 8.47 21.85 -14.13
CA VAL A 759 7.47 20.81 -13.81
C VAL A 759 7.82 20.05 -12.52
N GLN A 760 9.09 19.61 -12.38
CA GLN A 760 9.52 18.86 -11.21
C GLN A 760 9.49 19.68 -9.91
N SER A 761 9.84 20.97 -9.98
CA SER A 761 9.84 21.86 -8.82
C SER A 761 8.43 22.32 -8.44
N PHE A 762 7.58 22.67 -9.41
CA PHE A 762 6.18 23.01 -9.14
C PHE A 762 5.40 21.80 -8.59
N GLY A 763 5.74 20.58 -9.03
CA GLY A 763 5.21 19.32 -8.52
C GLY A 763 5.40 19.08 -7.02
N ARG A 764 6.41 19.74 -6.42
CA ARG A 764 6.77 19.66 -4.98
C ARG A 764 6.16 20.80 -4.16
N VAL A 765 5.36 21.68 -4.77
CA VAL A 765 4.65 22.73 -4.03
C VAL A 765 3.55 22.09 -3.18
N ASN A 766 3.54 22.42 -1.89
CA ASN A 766 2.67 21.82 -0.86
C ASN A 766 1.17 21.73 -1.25
N ILE A 767 0.65 22.71 -2.01
CA ILE A 767 -0.74 22.66 -2.51
C ILE A 767 -0.95 21.58 -3.58
N VAL A 768 0.00 21.40 -4.50
CA VAL A 768 0.00 20.35 -5.53
C VAL A 768 0.20 18.98 -4.89
N GLU A 769 1.15 18.84 -3.97
CA GLU A 769 1.35 17.60 -3.22
C GLU A 769 0.06 17.17 -2.49
N LYS A 770 -0.61 18.09 -1.79
CA LYS A 770 -1.90 17.82 -1.14
C LYS A 770 -3.00 17.46 -2.14
N PHE A 771 -3.11 18.20 -3.23
CA PHE A 771 -4.13 17.96 -4.25
C PHE A 771 -3.96 16.62 -4.97
N MET A 772 -2.72 16.17 -5.16
CA MET A 772 -2.36 14.83 -5.68
C MET A 772 -2.44 13.71 -4.63
N GLY A 773 -2.72 14.03 -3.35
CA GLY A 773 -2.76 13.05 -2.26
C GLY A 773 -1.39 12.58 -1.76
N LYS A 774 -0.29 13.26 -2.14
CA LYS A 774 1.06 13.07 -1.59
C LYS A 774 1.28 13.82 -0.28
N GLY A 775 0.46 14.85 -0.02
CA GLY A 775 0.62 15.78 1.09
C GLY A 775 0.86 15.05 2.40
N ASN A 776 2.05 15.26 2.98
CA ASN A 776 2.49 14.55 4.16
C ASN A 776 1.44 14.63 5.28
N GLU A 777 1.14 13.48 5.91
CA GLU A 777 0.76 13.48 7.33
C GLU A 777 1.94 14.10 8.09
N THR A 778 1.90 15.41 8.28
CA THR A 778 2.97 16.11 8.99
C THR A 778 2.92 15.72 10.46
N LYS A 779 3.66 14.67 10.81
CA LYS A 779 4.60 14.72 11.93
C LYS A 779 5.54 15.91 11.69
N GLY A 780 5.00 17.12 11.86
CA GLY A 780 5.74 18.34 11.69
C GLY A 780 6.88 18.32 12.71
N LYS A 781 8.06 18.75 12.31
CA LYS A 781 9.04 19.24 13.28
C LYS A 781 8.41 20.50 13.91
N PHE A 782 7.65 20.30 14.99
CA PHE A 782 7.06 21.36 15.78
C PHE A 782 8.19 22.09 16.51
N THR A 783 8.81 23.04 15.83
CA THR A 783 9.64 24.06 16.48
C THR A 783 8.78 24.76 17.53
N LEU A 784 9.34 24.99 18.72
CA LEU A 784 8.62 25.59 19.86
C LEU A 784 8.01 26.98 19.55
N SER A 785 8.44 27.62 18.47
CA SER A 785 7.88 28.87 17.95
C SER A 785 6.43 28.80 17.42
N LYS A 786 5.82 27.61 17.32
CA LYS A 786 4.41 27.42 16.88
C LYS A 786 3.46 26.94 17.99
N LEU A 787 3.80 27.17 19.25
CA LEU A 787 2.98 26.77 20.39
C LEU A 787 1.92 27.82 20.75
N GLU A 788 0.69 27.37 21.01
CA GLU A 788 -0.39 28.19 21.54
C GLU A 788 0.00 28.76 22.92
N LYS A 789 0.04 30.09 23.03
CA LYS A 789 0.22 30.81 24.29
C LYS A 789 -1.04 30.69 25.16
N LYS A 790 -0.86 30.78 26.49
CA LYS A 790 -1.98 30.95 27.43
C LYS A 790 -1.64 32.00 28.48
N ASP A 791 -2.41 33.09 28.50
CA ASP A 791 -2.15 34.23 29.39
C ASP A 791 -2.74 34.03 30.80
N ASN A 792 -3.72 33.11 30.94
CA ASN A 792 -4.45 32.85 32.19
C ASN A 792 -3.88 31.63 32.96
N LEU A 793 -2.58 31.63 33.27
CA LEU A 793 -1.93 30.60 34.10
C LEU A 793 -1.28 31.19 35.35
N GLN A 794 -1.34 30.42 36.44
CA GLN A 794 -0.86 30.83 37.76
C GLN A 794 0.66 31.01 37.75
N LYS A 795 1.16 32.18 38.17
CA LYS A 795 2.61 32.46 38.22
C LYS A 795 3.35 31.44 39.09
N LEU A 796 4.53 31.03 38.63
CA LEU A 796 5.50 30.28 39.44
C LEU A 796 6.05 31.17 40.56
N SER A 797 6.38 30.56 41.69
CA SER A 797 7.09 31.23 42.79
C SER A 797 8.60 31.29 42.55
N ASP A 798 9.30 32.18 43.25
CA ASP A 798 10.76 32.33 43.12
C ASP A 798 11.53 31.06 43.49
N LEU A 799 11.03 30.29 44.46
CA LEU A 799 11.56 28.97 44.82
C LEU A 799 11.40 27.96 43.67
N GLN A 800 10.26 27.97 42.98
CA GLN A 800 10.04 27.14 41.79
C GLN A 800 10.96 27.57 40.63
N ILE A 801 11.20 28.87 40.46
CA ILE A 801 12.14 29.38 39.45
C ILE A 801 13.57 28.95 39.80
N LEU A 802 14.01 29.07 41.06
CA LEU A 802 15.33 28.59 41.51
C LEU A 802 15.52 27.08 41.28
N GLN A 803 14.52 26.27 41.63
CA GLN A 803 14.56 24.82 41.42
C GLN A 803 14.58 24.45 39.92
N ALA A 804 13.94 25.25 39.06
CA ALA A 804 14.01 25.07 37.60
C ALA A 804 15.44 25.22 37.06
N PHE A 805 16.26 26.13 37.60
CA PHE A 805 17.67 26.29 37.20
C PHE A 805 18.49 25.08 37.65
N VAL A 806 18.37 24.68 38.92
CA VAL A 806 19.08 23.52 39.48
C VAL A 806 18.77 22.25 38.69
N ASN A 807 17.49 21.93 38.49
CA ASN A 807 17.05 20.73 37.77
C ASN A 807 17.43 20.73 36.29
N CYS A 808 17.77 21.89 35.71
CA CYS A 808 18.31 21.98 34.35
C CYS A 808 19.82 21.75 34.25
N GLY A 809 20.55 21.80 35.38
CA GLY A 809 22.01 21.70 35.47
C GLY A 809 22.73 23.04 35.47
N LEU A 810 22.12 24.10 36.03
CA LEU A 810 22.65 25.47 36.01
C LEU A 810 23.02 25.95 37.42
N SER A 811 24.08 26.76 37.51
CA SER A 811 24.48 27.39 38.78
C SER A 811 23.40 28.34 39.29
N ILE A 812 23.18 28.32 40.61
CA ILE A 812 22.28 29.26 41.31
C ILE A 812 22.72 30.72 41.07
N SER A 813 24.02 30.99 40.86
CA SER A 813 24.52 32.32 40.48
C SER A 813 24.06 32.83 39.11
N SER A 814 23.32 32.02 38.33
CA SER A 814 22.67 32.43 37.07
C SER A 814 21.27 33.03 37.29
N TYR A 815 20.73 32.92 38.50
CA TYR A 815 19.49 33.55 38.92
C TYR A 815 19.75 35.01 39.32
N ASN A 816 18.91 35.93 38.84
CA ASN A 816 18.94 37.34 39.23
C ASN A 816 17.51 37.88 39.41
N GLU A 817 17.38 39.10 39.93
CA GLU A 817 16.08 39.77 40.13
C GLU A 817 15.36 40.15 38.81
N GLN A 818 15.96 39.84 37.65
CA GLN A 818 15.38 39.99 36.31
C GLN A 818 14.88 38.65 35.73
N CYS A 819 14.98 37.55 36.49
CA CYS A 819 14.39 36.25 36.16
C CYS A 819 12.89 36.39 35.93
N THR A 820 12.47 36.32 34.66
CA THR A 820 11.06 36.45 34.29
C THR A 820 10.54 35.16 33.68
N VAL A 821 9.38 34.69 34.17
CA VAL A 821 8.56 33.71 33.47
C VAL A 821 7.96 34.42 32.26
N THR A 822 8.56 34.22 31.08
CA THR A 822 8.25 35.07 29.93
C THR A 822 7.00 34.62 29.18
N GLN A 823 6.76 33.31 29.08
CA GLN A 823 5.64 32.73 28.33
C GLN A 823 5.21 31.38 28.94
N PHE A 824 3.91 31.12 28.93
CA PHE A 824 3.32 29.79 29.17
C PHE A 824 2.75 29.21 27.86
N PHE A 825 2.77 27.88 27.74
CA PHE A 825 2.32 27.17 26.54
C PHE A 825 1.20 26.16 26.83
N GLY A 826 0.30 25.98 25.87
CA GLY A 826 -0.74 24.94 25.94
C GLY A 826 -0.20 23.51 25.75
N ASN A 827 1.02 23.35 25.24
CA ASN A 827 1.60 22.05 24.84
C ASN A 827 3.12 22.12 24.67
N ALA A 828 3.78 20.96 24.64
CA ALA A 828 5.23 20.77 24.47
C ALA A 828 5.53 19.52 23.62
N LEU A 829 6.79 19.31 23.23
CA LEU A 829 7.24 18.10 22.53
C LEU A 829 8.00 17.17 23.49
N THR A 830 7.73 15.87 23.43
CA THR A 830 8.47 14.84 24.18
C THR A 830 9.71 14.36 23.42
N LYS A 831 10.63 13.63 24.09
CA LYS A 831 11.73 12.88 23.44
C LYS A 831 11.24 11.91 22.36
N SER A 832 10.05 11.31 22.53
CA SER A 832 9.40 10.46 21.51
C SER A 832 8.83 11.24 20.30
N GLY A 833 8.86 12.58 20.32
CA GLY A 833 8.30 13.42 19.27
C GLY A 833 6.77 13.54 19.31
N GLU A 834 6.14 13.21 20.44
CA GLU A 834 4.70 13.40 20.66
C GLU A 834 4.39 14.79 21.22
N ARG A 835 3.20 15.32 20.91
CA ARG A 835 2.66 16.56 21.49
C ARG A 835 2.09 16.26 22.88
N ALA A 836 2.81 16.63 23.93
CA ALA A 836 2.31 16.62 25.31
C ALA A 836 1.47 17.88 25.58
N THR A 837 0.40 17.79 26.35
CA THR A 837 -0.57 18.88 26.55
C THR A 837 -0.84 19.14 28.04
N LEU A 838 -1.28 20.36 28.37
CA LEU A 838 -1.72 20.68 29.74
C LEU A 838 -2.87 19.75 30.17
N GLY A 839 -2.76 19.17 31.37
CA GLY A 839 -3.65 18.13 31.88
C GLY A 839 -3.38 16.72 31.34
N GLY A 840 -2.47 16.57 30.36
CA GLY A 840 -2.04 15.29 29.81
C GLY A 840 -1.09 14.53 30.74
N TYR A 841 -1.06 13.20 30.58
CA TYR A 841 -0.19 12.31 31.34
C TYR A 841 1.08 12.00 30.54
N VAL A 842 2.22 12.00 31.21
CA VAL A 842 3.54 11.79 30.60
C VAL A 842 4.40 10.86 31.44
N LEU A 843 5.28 10.14 30.75
CA LEU A 843 6.44 9.49 31.32
C LEU A 843 7.59 10.51 31.28
N TYR A 844 8.29 10.69 32.39
CA TYR A 844 9.39 11.64 32.53
C TYR A 844 10.59 11.01 33.24
N LEU A 845 11.77 11.64 33.10
CA LEU A 845 13.00 11.22 33.75
C LEU A 845 13.31 12.11 34.96
N GLU A 846 13.47 11.51 36.13
CA GLU A 846 13.88 12.16 37.38
C GLU A 846 14.88 11.25 38.09
N GLU A 847 16.07 11.77 38.42
CA GLU A 847 17.16 11.02 39.07
C GLU A 847 17.49 9.69 38.35
N GLU A 848 17.49 9.73 37.01
CA GLU A 848 17.66 8.61 36.07
C GLU A 848 16.54 7.54 36.09
N GLU A 849 15.52 7.67 36.94
CA GLU A 849 14.32 6.83 36.93
C GLU A 849 13.23 7.34 35.98
N GLU A 850 12.51 6.41 35.33
CA GLU A 850 11.36 6.70 34.46
C GLU A 850 10.04 6.67 35.26
N LYS A 851 9.48 7.85 35.57
CA LYS A 851 8.28 8.02 36.42
C LYS A 851 7.08 8.59 35.65
N ILE A 852 5.86 8.39 36.17
CA ILE A 852 4.59 8.83 35.54
C ILE A 852 4.05 10.08 36.27
N GLY A 853 3.58 11.06 35.50
CA GLY A 853 3.09 12.34 36.04
C GLY A 853 2.04 13.02 35.15
N ARG A 854 1.34 14.02 35.71
CA ARG A 854 0.31 14.82 35.03
C ARG A 854 0.82 16.26 34.84
N ILE A 855 0.88 16.75 33.61
CA ILE A 855 1.36 18.12 33.33
C ILE A 855 0.35 19.14 33.87
N LYS A 856 0.76 19.93 34.85
CA LYS A 856 -0.02 21.07 35.36
C LYS A 856 0.25 22.34 34.56
N GLN A 857 1.52 22.63 34.26
CA GLN A 857 1.96 23.82 33.54
C GLN A 857 3.16 23.53 32.61
N LEU A 858 3.35 24.40 31.62
CA LEU A 858 4.50 24.41 30.70
C LEU A 858 4.95 25.88 30.54
N ALA A 859 6.23 26.17 30.81
CA ALA A 859 6.73 27.53 30.90
C ALA A 859 8.14 27.72 30.32
N ASN A 860 8.42 28.92 29.81
CA ASN A 860 9.75 29.38 29.40
C ASN A 860 10.22 30.54 30.29
N ILE A 861 11.31 30.31 31.01
CA ILE A 861 11.93 31.23 31.96
C ILE A 861 13.18 31.82 31.32
N LYS A 862 13.39 33.14 31.45
CA LYS A 862 14.61 33.80 30.97
C LYS A 862 15.34 34.55 32.07
N SER A 863 16.67 34.48 32.02
CA SER A 863 17.62 35.29 32.79
C SER A 863 18.68 35.81 31.84
N GLY A 864 18.63 37.11 31.52
CA GLY A 864 19.50 37.73 30.51
C GLY A 864 19.39 37.04 29.14
N LYS A 865 20.49 36.44 28.66
CA LYS A 865 20.54 35.66 27.41
C LYS A 865 20.12 34.19 27.58
N LEU A 866 20.03 33.69 28.81
CA LEU A 866 19.76 32.29 29.10
C LEU A 866 18.24 32.02 29.13
N CYS A 867 17.85 30.88 28.59
CA CYS A 867 16.47 30.51 28.29
C CYS A 867 16.22 29.05 28.68
N ILE A 868 15.26 28.81 29.57
CA ILE A 868 14.98 27.49 30.16
C ILE A 868 13.53 27.11 29.86
N GLU A 869 13.29 25.85 29.50
CA GLU A 869 11.96 25.32 29.23
C GLU A 869 11.64 24.16 30.17
N ILE A 870 10.53 24.28 30.91
CA ILE A 870 10.12 23.35 31.96
C ILE A 870 8.66 22.91 31.86
N ALA A 871 8.38 21.75 32.45
CA ALA A 871 7.05 21.32 32.84
C ALA A 871 6.93 21.32 34.38
N VAL A 872 5.81 21.80 34.90
CA VAL A 872 5.38 21.51 36.27
C VAL A 872 4.53 20.25 36.21
N ILE A 873 4.96 19.21 36.92
CA ILE A 873 4.36 17.87 36.88
C ILE A 873 3.81 17.53 38.26
N VAL A 874 2.55 17.12 38.33
CA VAL A 874 1.97 16.48 39.53
C VAL A 874 2.49 15.05 39.60
N THR A 875 3.10 14.69 40.73
CA THR A 875 3.69 13.35 40.91
C THR A 875 2.63 12.26 41.03
N SER A 876 3.01 11.01 40.77
CA SER A 876 2.17 9.86 41.02
C SER A 876 2.98 8.71 41.62
N ARG A 877 2.30 7.85 42.38
CA ARG A 877 2.89 6.65 43.00
C ARG A 877 2.15 5.40 42.54
N PRO A 878 2.83 4.26 42.34
CA PRO A 878 2.16 3.01 42.01
C PRO A 878 1.21 2.57 43.13
N VAL A 879 0.12 1.92 42.76
CA VAL A 879 -0.86 1.32 43.67
C VAL A 879 -1.33 -0.04 43.15
N ILE A 880 -1.59 -0.97 44.06
CA ILE A 880 -2.09 -2.30 43.72
C ILE A 880 -3.54 -2.17 43.26
N TYR A 881 -3.79 -2.51 41.99
CA TYR A 881 -5.15 -2.67 41.47
C TYR A 881 -5.65 -4.10 41.69
N ARG A 882 -6.98 -4.26 41.72
CA ARG A 882 -7.67 -5.53 41.97
C ARG A 882 -7.40 -6.62 40.91
N CYS A 883 -6.96 -6.23 39.72
CA CYS A 883 -6.51 -7.14 38.67
C CYS A 883 -4.98 -7.04 38.58
N GLN A 884 -4.27 -8.07 39.05
CA GLN A 884 -2.80 -8.08 39.16
C GLN A 884 -2.09 -7.76 37.84
N ASN A 885 -2.68 -8.10 36.69
CA ASN A 885 -2.08 -7.86 35.37
C ASN A 885 -2.21 -6.41 34.87
N ILE A 886 -2.81 -5.50 35.66
CA ILE A 886 -3.03 -4.09 35.31
C ILE A 886 -2.39 -3.20 36.39
N GLU A 887 -1.35 -2.47 36.02
CA GLU A 887 -0.75 -1.45 36.87
C GLU A 887 -1.67 -0.23 37.01
N ALA A 888 -1.61 0.41 38.17
CA ALA A 888 -2.32 1.64 38.47
C ALA A 888 -1.43 2.63 39.23
N VAL A 889 -1.72 3.91 39.08
CA VAL A 889 -1.06 5.02 39.77
C VAL A 889 -2.08 5.89 40.49
N MET A 890 -1.71 6.41 41.66
CA MET A 890 -2.43 7.46 42.38
C MET A 890 -1.66 8.76 42.25
N PHE A 891 -2.31 9.83 41.78
CA PHE A 891 -1.74 11.17 41.79
C PHE A 891 -1.75 11.77 43.19
N SER A 892 -0.74 12.57 43.46
CA SER A 892 -0.57 13.33 44.70
C SER A 892 -1.08 14.78 44.54
N ALA A 893 -0.87 15.61 45.58
CA ALA A 893 -0.90 17.06 45.47
C ALA A 893 0.52 17.68 45.38
N GLU A 894 1.54 16.85 45.19
CA GLU A 894 2.95 17.26 45.11
C GLU A 894 3.31 17.63 43.67
N GLU A 895 4.06 18.72 43.50
CA GLU A 895 4.40 19.30 42.22
C GLU A 895 5.93 19.45 42.10
N ILE A 896 6.50 18.77 41.12
CA ILE A 896 7.93 18.84 40.76
C ILE A 896 8.14 19.63 39.48
N ILE A 897 9.38 20.06 39.26
CA ILE A 897 9.78 20.82 38.07
C ILE A 897 10.76 20.01 37.24
N VAL A 898 10.32 19.65 36.03
CA VAL A 898 11.06 18.77 35.14
C VAL A 898 11.44 19.53 33.86
N PRO A 899 12.72 19.55 33.45
CA PRO A 899 13.13 20.15 32.19
C PRO A 899 12.40 19.51 31.01
N LEU A 900 12.02 20.24 29.95
CA LEU A 900 11.32 19.61 28.81
C LEU A 900 12.16 18.49 28.15
N LYS A 901 13.49 18.60 28.18
CA LYS A 901 14.44 17.55 27.77
C LYS A 901 14.28 16.21 28.52
N ASN A 902 13.56 16.17 29.64
CA ASN A 902 13.30 14.97 30.44
C ASN A 902 11.89 14.38 30.22
N LEU A 903 11.01 15.02 29.45
CA LEU A 903 9.74 14.40 29.04
C LEU A 903 10.01 13.29 28.00
N ILE A 904 9.65 12.05 28.33
CA ILE A 904 9.96 10.87 27.51
C ILE A 904 8.87 10.65 26.45
N GLN A 905 7.63 10.42 26.87
CA GLN A 905 6.48 10.16 25.99
C GLN A 905 5.13 10.40 26.69
N ASN A 906 4.03 10.49 25.92
CA ASN A 906 2.68 10.56 26.47
C ASN A 906 2.22 9.19 26.98
N VAL A 907 1.66 9.15 28.18
CA VAL A 907 1.03 7.94 28.75
C VAL A 907 -0.48 8.03 28.55
N HIS A 908 -1.13 6.90 28.27
CA HIS A 908 -2.59 6.82 28.26
C HIS A 908 -3.06 6.19 29.57
N LEU A 909 -3.77 6.97 30.38
CA LEU A 909 -4.32 6.55 31.67
C LEU A 909 -5.85 6.59 31.63
N ILE A 910 -6.48 5.63 32.32
CA ILE A 910 -7.94 5.48 32.39
C ILE A 910 -8.35 5.57 33.86
N HIS A 911 -9.31 6.45 34.19
CA HIS A 911 -9.77 6.63 35.57
C HIS A 911 -10.34 5.34 36.16
N ASP A 912 -10.00 4.98 37.39
CA ASP A 912 -10.66 3.89 38.12
C ASP A 912 -12.08 4.31 38.53
N CYS A 913 -12.98 4.22 37.56
CA CYS A 913 -14.38 4.56 37.71
C CYS A 913 -15.12 3.64 38.71
N ILE A 914 -14.51 2.50 39.07
CA ILE A 914 -15.12 1.46 39.91
C ILE A 914 -14.79 1.71 41.38
N GLY A 915 -13.51 1.85 41.73
CA GLY A 915 -13.08 2.22 43.08
C GLY A 915 -13.49 3.66 43.44
N GLY A 916 -13.55 4.55 42.45
CA GLY A 916 -14.04 5.92 42.64
C GLY A 916 -15.56 6.06 42.74
N PHE A 917 -16.33 4.98 42.56
CA PHE A 917 -17.81 4.97 42.59
C PHE A 917 -18.44 6.08 41.71
N CYS A 918 -17.94 6.25 40.48
CA CYS A 918 -18.24 7.41 39.66
C CYS A 918 -19.74 7.47 39.27
N PRO A 919 -20.47 8.56 39.60
CA PRO A 919 -21.89 8.66 39.32
C PRO A 919 -22.18 8.93 37.84
N ILE A 920 -23.26 8.33 37.33
CA ILE A 920 -23.89 8.77 36.08
C ILE A 920 -24.76 9.98 36.40
N LYS A 921 -24.61 11.06 35.64
CA LYS A 921 -25.44 12.27 35.76
C LYS A 921 -26.08 12.64 34.43
N GLU A 922 -27.23 13.28 34.53
CA GLU A 922 -27.92 13.90 33.41
C GLU A 922 -27.66 15.40 33.40
N THR A 923 -27.23 15.93 32.26
CA THR A 923 -27.04 17.37 32.04
C THR A 923 -27.72 17.78 30.74
N LYS A 924 -28.45 18.90 30.79
CA LYS A 924 -28.85 19.63 29.59
C LYS A 924 -27.59 20.17 28.90
N GLN A 925 -27.38 19.78 27.64
CA GLN A 925 -26.35 20.33 26.77
C GLN A 925 -27.00 20.91 25.52
N ILE A 926 -26.53 22.08 25.09
CA ILE A 926 -26.88 22.62 23.78
C ILE A 926 -26.02 21.92 22.74
N VAL A 927 -26.65 21.20 21.81
CA VAL A 927 -25.99 20.41 20.77
C VAL A 927 -26.37 20.95 19.40
N LYS A 928 -25.37 21.21 18.56
CA LYS A 928 -25.60 21.62 17.16
C LYS A 928 -26.06 20.42 16.33
N VAL A 929 -27.25 20.49 15.74
CA VAL A 929 -27.89 19.45 14.92
C VAL A 929 -28.44 20.12 13.68
N GLU A 930 -28.05 19.65 12.48
CA GLU A 930 -28.52 20.22 11.19
C GLU A 930 -28.35 21.77 11.10
N GLN A 931 -27.27 22.25 11.73
CA GLN A 931 -26.89 23.64 11.96
C GLN A 931 -27.66 24.41 13.05
N GLU A 932 -28.79 23.91 13.55
CA GLU A 932 -29.54 24.50 14.67
C GLU A 932 -28.96 24.13 16.04
N MET A 933 -29.19 24.96 17.05
CA MET A 933 -28.76 24.72 18.44
C MET A 933 -29.93 24.17 19.26
N ILE A 934 -29.89 22.88 19.61
CA ILE A 934 -30.98 22.18 20.30
C ILE A 934 -30.52 21.76 21.70
N GLU A 935 -31.27 22.12 22.73
CA GLU A 935 -31.04 21.59 24.08
C GLU A 935 -31.43 20.10 24.15
N LYS A 936 -30.51 19.25 24.60
CA LYS A 936 -30.75 17.82 24.83
C LYS A 936 -30.22 17.40 26.19
N THR A 937 -31.02 16.67 26.95
CA THR A 937 -30.56 15.99 28.16
C THR A 937 -29.66 14.82 27.77
N ILE A 938 -28.42 14.83 28.25
CA ILE A 938 -27.41 13.81 27.96
C ILE A 938 -26.93 13.19 29.28
N LYS A 939 -27.08 11.87 29.39
CA LYS A 939 -26.40 11.06 30.40
C LYS A 939 -24.91 11.02 30.11
N HIS A 940 -24.09 11.21 31.13
CA HIS A 940 -22.64 11.00 31.08
C HIS A 940 -22.14 10.41 32.41
N LEU A 941 -20.99 9.75 32.39
CA LEU A 941 -20.28 9.34 33.60
C LEU A 941 -19.43 10.51 34.09
N GLN A 942 -19.62 10.96 35.33
CA GLN A 942 -18.76 11.98 35.94
C GLN A 942 -17.71 11.31 36.83
N HIS A 943 -16.43 11.53 36.57
CA HIS A 943 -15.34 11.02 37.42
C HIS A 943 -15.37 11.67 38.80
N ASN A 944 -15.10 10.87 39.83
CA ASN A 944 -15.01 11.33 41.22
C ASN A 944 -13.66 12.02 41.46
N VAL A 945 -13.70 13.35 41.65
CA VAL A 945 -12.51 14.20 41.86
C VAL A 945 -11.73 13.86 43.13
N ASN A 946 -12.32 13.13 44.09
CA ASN A 946 -11.64 12.69 45.31
C ASN A 946 -10.93 11.33 45.15
N HIS A 947 -10.98 10.72 43.96
CA HIS A 947 -10.37 9.42 43.65
C HIS A 947 -9.39 9.56 42.48
N ASP A 948 -8.23 10.19 42.72
CA ASP A 948 -7.23 10.50 41.67
C ASP A 948 -6.37 9.25 41.30
N VAL A 949 -7.01 8.07 41.20
CA VAL A 949 -6.41 6.78 40.83
C VAL A 949 -6.74 6.43 39.37
N TYR A 950 -5.71 6.04 38.63
CA TYR A 950 -5.80 5.73 37.21
C TYR A 950 -5.04 4.46 36.83
N LEU A 951 -5.60 3.71 35.90
CA LEU A 951 -5.08 2.46 35.35
C LEU A 951 -4.20 2.76 34.13
N ILE A 952 -3.03 2.10 34.04
CA ILE A 952 -2.10 2.28 32.93
C ILE A 952 -2.57 1.49 31.71
N ASN A 953 -2.82 2.16 30.57
CA ASN A 953 -3.16 1.48 29.34
C ASN A 953 -1.92 0.93 28.61
N LYS A 954 -1.43 -0.21 29.07
CA LYS A 954 -0.35 -0.97 28.43
C LYS A 954 -0.71 -1.57 27.07
N PHE A 955 -2.00 -1.58 26.69
CA PHE A 955 -2.48 -2.09 25.41
C PHE A 955 -2.44 -1.06 24.26
N ARG A 956 -2.10 0.21 24.55
CA ARG A 956 -1.96 1.25 23.53
C ARG A 956 -0.80 0.90 22.58
N LEU A 957 -1.01 1.06 21.27
CA LEU A 957 -0.02 0.73 20.22
C LEU A 957 1.19 1.70 20.14
N THR A 958 1.56 2.34 21.25
CA THR A 958 2.73 3.23 21.38
C THR A 958 3.87 2.54 22.12
N HIS A 959 5.10 3.05 21.98
CA HIS A 959 6.33 2.46 22.53
C HIS A 959 6.49 2.61 24.07
N LEU A 960 5.44 2.31 24.83
CA LEU A 960 5.55 2.05 26.27
C LEU A 960 6.20 0.66 26.46
N LYS A 961 7.42 0.69 27.02
CA LYS A 961 8.22 -0.51 27.32
C LYS A 961 7.47 -1.44 28.26
N ASP A 962 7.63 -2.74 28.06
CA ASP A 962 7.05 -3.78 28.92
C ASP A 962 7.80 -3.96 30.26
N LYS A 963 8.71 -3.03 30.61
CA LYS A 963 9.28 -2.92 31.96
C LYS A 963 8.23 -2.43 33.00
N TYR A 964 7.07 -1.98 32.53
CA TYR A 964 5.83 -1.73 33.29
C TYR A 964 4.86 -2.93 33.17
N ILE A 965 5.43 -4.13 33.25
CA ILE A 965 4.74 -5.42 33.35
C ILE A 965 5.60 -6.34 34.24
N VAL A 966 5.23 -6.43 35.52
CA VAL A 966 5.75 -7.42 36.49
C VAL A 966 4.58 -8.24 37.01
#